data_AF-B8IVE4-F1
#
_entry.id   AF-B8IVE4-F1
#
_cell.length_a   1.000
_cell.length_b   1.000
_cell.length_c   1.000
_cell.angle_alpha   90.00
_cell.angle_beta   90.00
_cell.angle_gamma   90.00
#
_symmetry.space_group_name_H-M   'P 1'
#
loop_
_entity.id
_entity.type
_entity.pdbx_description
1 polymer ?
#
loop_
_entity_poly.entity_id
_entity_poly.type
_entity_poly.pdbx_seq_one_letter_code
_entity_poly.pdbx_strand_id
1 'polypeptide(L)'
;MHRIRALMLALALLGLAAPAAQALDAVGYRNRGLASLHNGAYDRAIADLNQALRLDPKSASTYNDRGIAFKFKGEYDRAIADYDQALRLDPKDAVFYNNRGNAFGAKGEHDRAIADFNQALTLNPRYSIAYKNRGDVFRIKGEHDRAIADYDQALQLDPKYKLAYNNRGLSFQRKSEYDRAIADFDQALRLDPKDAVIYRNRGDAFRSKGEYDRAIANYDQALQLDSKYAAVHNNRGLAFYGKGEYGRALADYDQALQLDPKQAIVYTNRGDVFRIKGEHERAIADYDQALRLDPKYKLAYNNRGLIFQNKSEYDQAIADFDQALRLDPKDAVIYRNRGDAFRSKGEYDRAIANYDQALQLDSKYAAVHNNRGLAFYGKGEYGRALADYDQALQLDPKQAIVYTNRGDVFRIKGEHERAIADYDQALRLDPKYKLAYNNRGLIFQNKSEYDQAIADFDQALRLDPKDAVIYRNRGDAFRSKGEYDRAIANYDQALQLDPKYAAVHNNRGLAFYRKGEYGRALADYDQALQLDPKQAVVYTNRGDVFRIKGEHDRAIADYDQALRLDPKYIFAYNNRGLVFQNKGEYDRAIVDYDQTLRLDPKYAIAYANRGDTFQSKGEYDRAIADYDQALQHNPKYVIAYNGRGLAFYRKGEHDRAIADYEEALRLDPKSAAAFNNRGAALNKKGEYDRAITDLDQALRLKPGFANPHYHRGTAFRHKGDLDRALADLNEAVRLNPKYADAYQERGVTFQARGEPDRALADFAEAVRLKPELEADATFLKVRGEAQAALASRPAAAAVVAAVQTPPVVHTPAVSAVTPLAETRVALVIGNSAYAAAAPLDNPARDATAIARSLRDTGFKTVQLKNDLSYEDLRRALNSFSAEADKADWAVVYYAGHGIEVGGVNYLVPVDAHLKTDRSVQFEAVPLEQVLGSIEGARKLRLVILDACRDNPFLQQMTRTIATRSVGRGLAKIEPETSGTLVAYAAKHGQVSLDGQDGQGHSPFATALISNISKPGVEIRKMFGLIHDDVMAATGRKQEPFVYGALGGDDYFFNVR
;
A
#
# COMPACT_ATOMS: atom_id res chain seq x y z
N MET A 1 -37.38 7.07 77.97
CA MET A 1 -36.18 6.20 78.12
C MET A 1 -35.19 6.62 79.22
N HIS A 2 -35.05 7.90 79.62
CA HIS A 2 -34.03 8.28 80.62
C HIS A 2 -34.27 7.85 82.08
N ARG A 3 -35.53 7.68 82.55
CA ARG A 3 -35.79 7.31 83.97
C ARG A 3 -35.50 5.85 84.34
N ILE A 4 -35.51 4.91 83.39
CA ILE A 4 -35.26 3.48 83.68
C ILE A 4 -33.76 3.16 83.76
N ARG A 5 -32.92 3.79 82.92
CA ARG A 5 -31.45 3.65 83.00
C ARG A 5 -30.87 4.20 84.32
N ALA A 6 -31.46 5.28 84.86
CA ALA A 6 -31.04 5.83 86.14
C ALA A 6 -31.29 4.86 87.32
N LEU A 7 -32.41 4.11 87.29
CA LEU A 7 -32.76 3.18 88.36
C LEU A 7 -31.85 1.94 88.40
N MET A 8 -31.42 1.43 87.23
CA MET A 8 -30.49 0.29 87.18
C MET A 8 -29.05 0.66 87.57
N LEU A 9 -28.58 1.88 87.29
CA LEU A 9 -27.23 2.29 87.70
C LEU A 9 -27.11 2.46 89.21
N ALA A 10 -28.18 2.89 89.89
CA ALA A 10 -28.22 3.03 91.35
C ALA A 10 -28.08 1.68 92.09
N LEU A 11 -28.53 0.58 91.49
CA LEU A 11 -28.41 -0.78 92.04
C LEU A 11 -27.02 -1.40 91.86
N ALA A 12 -26.17 -0.85 91.00
CA ALA A 12 -24.83 -1.39 90.72
C ALA A 12 -23.73 -0.86 91.67
N LEU A 13 -24.04 0.13 92.52
CA LEU A 13 -23.07 0.81 93.39
C LEU A 13 -23.18 0.44 94.88
N LEU A 14 -24.13 -0.41 95.27
CA LEU A 14 -24.25 -0.95 96.62
C LEU A 14 -23.75 -2.40 96.66
N GLY A 15 -22.45 -2.56 96.89
CA GLY A 15 -21.82 -3.87 97.08
C GLY A 15 -22.28 -4.53 98.38
N LEU A 16 -23.29 -5.40 98.29
CA LEU A 16 -23.76 -6.28 99.36
C LEU A 16 -23.90 -7.71 98.83
N ALA A 17 -23.63 -8.69 99.71
CA ALA A 17 -23.52 -10.09 99.34
C ALA A 17 -24.83 -10.68 98.76
N ALA A 18 -24.69 -11.62 97.82
CA ALA A 18 -25.81 -12.26 97.16
C ALA A 18 -26.66 -13.11 98.14
N PRO A 19 -27.99 -12.92 98.21
CA PRO A 19 -28.88 -13.89 98.84
C PRO A 19 -29.12 -15.09 97.90
N ALA A 20 -29.51 -16.23 98.47
CA ALA A 20 -29.83 -17.44 97.73
C ALA A 20 -30.91 -17.19 96.65
N ALA A 21 -30.71 -17.76 95.46
CA ALA A 21 -31.60 -17.54 94.33
C ALA A 21 -33.02 -18.07 94.60
N GLN A 22 -33.98 -17.16 94.75
CA GLN A 22 -35.39 -17.51 94.68
C GLN A 22 -35.69 -18.14 93.31
N ALA A 23 -36.39 -19.28 93.32
CA ALA A 23 -36.89 -19.88 92.10
C ALA A 23 -37.90 -18.90 91.46
N LEU A 24 -37.70 -18.58 90.18
CA LEU A 24 -38.63 -17.74 89.43
C LEU A 24 -39.94 -18.51 89.21
N ASP A 25 -41.05 -17.78 89.14
CA ASP A 25 -42.31 -18.32 88.64
C ASP A 25 -42.30 -18.40 87.10
N ALA A 26 -43.38 -18.95 86.51
CA ALA A 26 -43.49 -19.10 85.06
C ALA A 26 -43.30 -17.76 84.31
N VAL A 27 -43.82 -16.66 84.89
CA VAL A 27 -43.73 -15.30 84.33
C VAL A 27 -42.29 -14.76 84.42
N GLY A 28 -41.61 -14.95 85.55
CA GLY A 28 -40.21 -14.59 85.74
C GLY A 28 -39.27 -15.32 84.79
N TYR A 29 -39.45 -16.63 84.61
CA TYR A 29 -38.71 -17.40 83.60
C TYR A 29 -39.01 -16.90 82.18
N ARG A 30 -40.27 -16.67 81.82
CA ARG A 30 -40.64 -16.16 80.49
C ARG A 30 -40.00 -14.79 80.22
N ASN A 31 -40.07 -13.87 81.17
CA ASN A 31 -39.50 -12.52 81.04
C ASN A 31 -37.96 -12.55 80.89
N ARG A 32 -37.27 -13.44 81.61
CA ARG A 32 -35.82 -13.65 81.45
C ARG A 32 -35.47 -14.31 80.12
N GLY A 33 -36.32 -15.22 79.64
CA GLY A 33 -36.27 -15.80 78.31
C GLY A 33 -36.40 -14.74 77.20
N LEU A 34 -37.39 -13.85 77.30
CA LEU A 34 -37.57 -12.71 76.39
C LEU A 34 -36.39 -11.73 76.43
N ALA A 35 -35.85 -11.41 77.60
CA ALA A 35 -34.64 -10.59 77.70
C ALA A 35 -33.43 -11.26 77.03
N SER A 36 -33.29 -12.58 77.17
CA SER A 36 -32.26 -13.37 76.47
C SER A 36 -32.47 -13.40 74.96
N LEU A 37 -33.73 -13.51 74.50
CA LEU A 37 -34.12 -13.45 73.10
C LEU A 37 -33.73 -12.11 72.46
N HIS A 38 -34.07 -11.00 73.11
CA HIS A 38 -33.71 -9.65 72.65
C HIS A 38 -32.20 -9.40 72.59
N ASN A 39 -31.42 -10.08 73.45
CA ASN A 39 -29.96 -10.03 73.45
C ASN A 39 -29.30 -11.05 72.51
N GLY A 40 -30.06 -11.78 71.68
CA GLY A 40 -29.55 -12.79 70.76
C GLY A 40 -29.04 -14.08 71.40
N ALA A 41 -29.22 -14.26 72.71
CA ALA A 41 -28.78 -15.43 73.47
C ALA A 41 -29.80 -16.59 73.34
N TYR A 42 -30.02 -17.07 72.12
CA TYR A 42 -31.15 -17.96 71.78
C TYR A 42 -31.20 -19.24 72.61
N ASP A 43 -30.07 -19.91 72.88
CA ASP A 43 -30.05 -21.12 73.72
C ASP A 43 -30.45 -20.85 75.18
N ARG A 44 -30.07 -19.68 75.73
CA ARG A 44 -30.51 -19.25 77.07
C ARG A 44 -32.00 -18.89 77.08
N ALA A 45 -32.46 -18.21 76.02
CA ALA A 45 -33.89 -17.93 75.84
C ALA A 45 -34.71 -19.22 75.79
N ILE A 46 -34.30 -20.20 74.98
CA ILE A 46 -34.94 -21.53 74.88
C ILE A 46 -34.92 -22.24 76.24
N ALA A 47 -33.80 -22.22 76.96
CA ALA A 47 -33.70 -22.86 78.28
C ALA A 47 -34.66 -22.26 79.32
N ASP A 48 -34.75 -20.92 79.38
CA ASP A 48 -35.67 -20.24 80.30
C ASP A 48 -37.14 -20.42 79.89
N LEU A 49 -37.45 -20.34 78.58
CA LEU A 49 -38.81 -20.57 78.06
C LEU A 49 -39.25 -22.04 78.23
N ASN A 50 -38.32 -22.99 78.21
CA ASN A 50 -38.58 -24.39 78.59
C ASN A 50 -38.98 -24.53 80.06
N GLN A 51 -38.36 -23.78 80.98
CA GLN A 51 -38.74 -23.80 82.40
C GLN A 51 -40.09 -23.10 82.61
N ALA A 52 -40.33 -21.98 81.94
CA ALA A 52 -41.64 -21.32 81.94
C ALA A 52 -42.76 -22.27 81.47
N LEU A 53 -42.55 -23.02 80.38
CA LEU A 53 -43.52 -24.00 79.87
C LEU A 53 -43.66 -25.28 80.70
N ARG A 54 -42.70 -25.60 81.58
CA ARG A 54 -42.87 -26.66 82.59
C ARG A 54 -43.77 -26.22 83.73
N LEU A 55 -43.71 -24.94 84.10
CA LEU A 55 -44.50 -24.34 85.18
C LEU A 55 -45.91 -23.91 84.70
N ASP A 56 -46.05 -23.47 83.44
CA ASP A 56 -47.33 -23.23 82.76
C ASP A 56 -47.35 -23.86 81.34
N PRO A 57 -47.76 -25.14 81.22
CA PRO A 57 -47.86 -25.82 79.93
C PRO A 57 -48.97 -25.32 79.00
N LYS A 58 -49.84 -24.40 79.44
CA LYS A 58 -50.95 -23.84 78.65
C LYS A 58 -50.66 -22.42 78.14
N SER A 59 -49.45 -21.91 78.37
CA SER A 59 -49.03 -20.57 77.97
C SER A 59 -48.78 -20.44 76.45
N ALA A 60 -49.84 -20.18 75.67
CA ALA A 60 -49.77 -20.00 74.21
C ALA A 60 -48.67 -19.00 73.80
N SER A 61 -48.61 -17.87 74.50
CA SER A 61 -47.61 -16.83 74.27
C SER A 61 -46.16 -17.28 74.58
N THR A 62 -45.94 -18.14 75.57
CA THR A 62 -44.61 -18.70 75.84
C THR A 62 -44.16 -19.71 74.78
N TYR A 63 -45.10 -20.50 74.22
CA TYR A 63 -44.80 -21.31 73.03
C TYR A 63 -44.40 -20.43 71.83
N ASN A 64 -45.16 -19.37 71.54
CA ASN A 64 -44.80 -18.41 70.50
C ASN A 64 -43.40 -17.81 70.72
N ASP A 65 -43.09 -17.35 71.93
CA ASP A 65 -41.79 -16.75 72.25
C ASP A 65 -40.63 -17.74 72.08
N ARG A 66 -40.85 -19.03 72.40
CA ARG A 66 -39.88 -20.10 72.19
C ARG A 66 -39.73 -20.46 70.70
N GLY A 67 -40.83 -20.44 69.96
CA GLY A 67 -40.83 -20.56 68.50
C GLY A 67 -40.03 -19.45 67.82
N ILE A 68 -40.10 -18.21 68.32
CA ILE A 68 -39.28 -17.10 67.82
C ILE A 68 -37.79 -17.39 68.06
N ALA A 69 -37.42 -17.91 69.23
CA ALA A 69 -36.04 -18.30 69.54
C ALA A 69 -35.52 -19.41 68.61
N PHE A 70 -36.30 -20.48 68.40
CA PHE A 70 -35.94 -21.55 67.46
C PHE A 70 -35.80 -21.02 66.02
N LYS A 71 -36.69 -20.15 65.57
CA LYS A 71 -36.64 -19.56 64.22
C LYS A 71 -35.38 -18.70 64.02
N PHE A 72 -34.96 -17.93 65.02
CA PHE A 72 -33.70 -17.16 64.93
C PHE A 72 -32.44 -18.03 65.04
N LYS A 73 -32.54 -19.22 65.65
CA LYS A 73 -31.49 -20.25 65.64
C LYS A 73 -31.44 -21.08 64.34
N GLY A 74 -32.43 -20.93 63.45
CA GLY A 74 -32.56 -21.73 62.22
C GLY A 74 -33.24 -23.09 62.40
N GLU A 75 -33.72 -23.41 63.60
CA GLU A 75 -34.43 -24.67 63.92
C GLU A 75 -35.91 -24.57 63.50
N TYR A 76 -36.16 -24.37 62.19
CA TYR A 76 -37.48 -23.97 61.67
C TYR A 76 -38.61 -24.96 61.99
N ASP A 77 -38.38 -26.28 61.91
CA ASP A 77 -39.41 -27.27 62.23
C ASP A 77 -39.85 -27.22 63.70
N ARG A 78 -38.92 -26.94 64.62
CA ARG A 78 -39.22 -26.76 66.05
C ARG A 78 -39.94 -25.44 66.31
N ALA A 79 -39.58 -24.40 65.57
CA ALA A 79 -40.32 -23.14 65.59
C ALA A 79 -41.77 -23.33 65.13
N ILE A 80 -41.98 -24.00 64.00
CA ILE A 80 -43.31 -24.31 63.44
C ILE A 80 -44.13 -25.14 64.44
N ALA A 81 -43.56 -26.18 65.05
CA ALA A 81 -44.24 -27.00 66.04
C ALA A 81 -44.67 -26.20 67.29
N ASP A 82 -43.84 -25.25 67.75
CA ASP A 82 -44.19 -24.35 68.85
C ASP A 82 -45.29 -23.36 68.46
N TYR A 83 -45.27 -22.79 67.25
CA TYR A 83 -46.36 -21.94 66.77
C TYR A 83 -47.66 -22.72 66.53
N ASP A 84 -47.59 -23.98 66.07
CA ASP A 84 -48.75 -24.87 65.98
C ASP A 84 -49.37 -25.08 67.37
N GLN A 85 -48.54 -25.27 68.41
CA GLN A 85 -49.03 -25.42 69.76
C GLN A 85 -49.60 -24.11 70.34
N ALA A 86 -49.00 -22.95 70.02
CA ALA A 86 -49.56 -21.64 70.34
C ALA A 86 -50.94 -21.43 69.69
N LEU A 87 -51.09 -21.78 68.41
CA LEU A 87 -52.35 -21.67 67.65
C LEU A 87 -53.43 -22.69 68.07
N ARG A 88 -53.04 -23.85 68.62
CA ARG A 88 -54.01 -24.77 69.27
C ARG A 88 -54.58 -24.19 70.57
N LEU A 89 -53.80 -23.37 71.28
CA LEU A 89 -54.18 -22.77 72.56
C LEU A 89 -54.92 -21.43 72.36
N ASP A 90 -54.55 -20.64 71.35
CA ASP A 90 -55.30 -19.48 70.87
C ASP A 90 -55.31 -19.42 69.32
N PRO A 91 -56.38 -19.90 68.67
CA PRO A 91 -56.50 -19.90 67.21
C PRO A 91 -56.94 -18.55 66.61
N LYS A 92 -57.06 -17.49 67.41
CA LYS A 92 -57.49 -16.15 66.93
C LYS A 92 -56.37 -15.10 66.97
N ASP A 93 -55.19 -15.44 67.47
CA ASP A 93 -54.05 -14.52 67.47
C ASP A 93 -53.38 -14.44 66.07
N ALA A 94 -53.56 -13.31 65.40
CA ALA A 94 -52.94 -12.99 64.10
C ALA A 94 -51.40 -12.98 64.15
N VAL A 95 -50.79 -12.69 65.31
CA VAL A 95 -49.34 -12.66 65.49
C VAL A 95 -48.76 -14.07 65.37
N PHE A 96 -49.43 -15.08 65.91
CA PHE A 96 -48.96 -16.47 65.84
C PHE A 96 -48.99 -16.98 64.39
N TYR A 97 -50.05 -16.69 63.63
CA TYR A 97 -50.10 -16.98 62.19
C TYR A 97 -48.99 -16.25 61.42
N ASN A 98 -48.77 -14.95 61.66
CA ASN A 98 -47.66 -14.22 61.03
C ASN A 98 -46.28 -14.81 61.39
N ASN A 99 -46.07 -15.25 62.63
CA ASN A 99 -44.79 -15.81 63.07
C ASN A 99 -44.54 -17.21 62.48
N ARG A 100 -45.58 -18.04 62.39
CA ARG A 100 -45.53 -19.35 61.71
C ARG A 100 -45.33 -19.19 60.20
N GLY A 101 -46.04 -18.26 59.57
CA GLY A 101 -45.86 -17.91 58.16
C GLY A 101 -44.43 -17.45 57.85
N ASN A 102 -43.83 -16.64 58.73
CA ASN A 102 -42.41 -16.26 58.61
C ASN A 102 -41.45 -17.46 58.73
N ALA A 103 -41.76 -18.46 59.58
CA ALA A 103 -40.95 -19.68 59.68
C ALA A 103 -41.10 -20.59 58.44
N PHE A 104 -42.31 -20.75 57.90
CA PHE A 104 -42.52 -21.43 56.61
C PHE A 104 -41.78 -20.72 55.48
N GLY A 105 -41.83 -19.38 55.43
CA GLY A 105 -41.13 -18.57 54.45
C GLY A 105 -39.61 -18.76 54.50
N ALA A 106 -39.03 -18.78 55.71
CA ALA A 106 -37.61 -19.03 55.93
C ALA A 106 -37.18 -20.47 55.61
N LYS A 107 -38.09 -21.45 55.77
CA LYS A 107 -37.88 -22.85 55.37
C LYS A 107 -38.04 -23.10 53.86
N GLY A 108 -38.57 -22.14 53.11
CA GLY A 108 -38.88 -22.27 51.67
C GLY A 108 -40.28 -22.79 51.35
N GLU A 109 -41.13 -23.03 52.35
CA GLU A 109 -42.52 -23.48 52.19
C GLU A 109 -43.45 -22.30 51.86
N HIS A 110 -43.18 -21.63 50.73
CA HIS A 110 -43.73 -20.31 50.40
C HIS A 110 -45.27 -20.26 50.34
N ASP A 111 -45.95 -21.28 49.81
CA ASP A 111 -47.41 -21.26 49.72
C ASP A 111 -48.09 -21.45 51.08
N ARG A 112 -47.47 -22.21 52.00
CA ARG A 112 -47.91 -22.31 53.40
C ARG A 112 -47.67 -21.00 54.16
N ALA A 113 -46.56 -20.33 53.89
CA ALA A 113 -46.30 -18.99 54.40
C ALA A 113 -47.39 -17.99 53.97
N ILE A 114 -47.74 -17.97 52.68
CA ILE A 114 -48.80 -17.12 52.13
C ILE A 114 -50.16 -17.44 52.76
N ALA A 115 -50.50 -18.73 52.95
CA ALA A 115 -51.74 -19.14 53.60
C ALA A 115 -51.83 -18.62 55.06
N ASP A 116 -50.75 -18.72 55.82
CA ASP A 116 -50.68 -18.20 57.18
C ASP A 116 -50.77 -16.66 57.23
N PHE A 117 -50.09 -15.95 56.32
CA PHE A 117 -50.24 -14.49 56.24
C PHE A 117 -51.65 -14.07 55.82
N ASN A 118 -52.32 -14.82 54.94
CA ASN A 118 -53.72 -14.58 54.60
C ASN A 118 -54.59 -14.71 55.85
N GLN A 119 -54.41 -15.75 56.66
CA GLN A 119 -55.18 -15.96 57.89
C GLN A 119 -54.89 -14.86 58.93
N ALA A 120 -53.62 -14.46 59.10
CA ALA A 120 -53.23 -13.34 59.95
C ALA A 120 -53.92 -12.02 59.53
N LEU A 121 -54.03 -11.77 58.23
CA LEU A 121 -54.68 -10.57 57.66
C LEU A 121 -56.21 -10.65 57.68
N THR A 122 -56.80 -11.85 57.65
CA THR A 122 -58.24 -12.05 57.90
C THR A 122 -58.60 -11.74 59.35
N LEU A 123 -57.74 -12.12 60.30
CA LEU A 123 -57.92 -11.84 61.73
C LEU A 123 -57.59 -10.38 62.10
N ASN A 124 -56.60 -9.78 61.42
CA ASN A 124 -56.23 -8.37 61.61
C ASN A 124 -55.90 -7.68 60.26
N PRO A 125 -56.91 -7.08 59.59
CA PRO A 125 -56.71 -6.37 58.33
C PRO A 125 -55.84 -5.12 58.39
N ARG A 126 -55.42 -4.67 59.59
CA ARG A 126 -54.54 -3.50 59.78
C ARG A 126 -53.10 -3.90 60.11
N TYR A 127 -52.72 -5.16 59.91
CA TYR A 127 -51.41 -5.69 60.28
C TYR A 127 -50.35 -5.44 59.18
N SER A 128 -49.78 -4.23 59.14
CA SER A 128 -48.77 -3.81 58.15
C SER A 128 -47.57 -4.78 58.01
N ILE A 129 -47.14 -5.38 59.12
CA ILE A 129 -46.05 -6.37 59.15
C ILE A 129 -46.43 -7.64 58.37
N ALA A 130 -47.66 -8.15 58.51
CA ALA A 130 -48.11 -9.34 57.79
C ALA A 130 -48.24 -9.08 56.27
N TYR A 131 -48.73 -7.90 55.86
CA TYR A 131 -48.69 -7.46 54.46
C TYR A 131 -47.26 -7.44 53.92
N LYS A 132 -46.33 -6.76 54.59
CA LYS A 132 -44.92 -6.71 54.18
C LYS A 132 -44.31 -8.12 54.07
N ASN A 133 -44.57 -9.00 55.03
CA ASN A 133 -43.98 -10.35 55.04
C ASN A 133 -44.56 -11.24 53.93
N ARG A 134 -45.87 -11.11 53.63
CA ARG A 134 -46.50 -11.78 52.47
C ARG A 134 -45.96 -11.24 51.15
N GLY A 135 -45.78 -9.93 51.03
CA GLY A 135 -45.13 -9.27 49.91
C GLY A 135 -43.70 -9.75 49.68
N ASP A 136 -42.92 -9.96 50.75
CA ASP A 136 -41.57 -10.54 50.66
C ASP A 136 -41.57 -11.95 50.06
N VAL A 137 -42.54 -12.80 50.43
CA VAL A 137 -42.66 -14.14 49.85
C VAL A 137 -43.09 -14.06 48.38
N PHE A 138 -44.05 -13.19 48.01
CA PHE A 138 -44.40 -12.97 46.60
C PHE A 138 -43.20 -12.48 45.78
N ARG A 139 -42.39 -11.56 46.31
CA ARG A 139 -41.18 -11.06 45.66
C ARG A 139 -40.13 -12.17 45.48
N ILE A 140 -40.00 -13.11 46.43
CA ILE A 140 -39.12 -14.27 46.31
C ILE A 140 -39.63 -15.25 45.24
N LYS A 141 -40.94 -15.45 45.13
CA LYS A 141 -41.57 -16.23 44.04
C LYS A 141 -41.54 -15.54 42.66
N GLY A 142 -41.08 -14.30 42.56
CA GLY A 142 -41.10 -13.49 41.32
C GLY A 142 -42.48 -12.88 41.00
N GLU A 143 -43.47 -13.02 41.89
CA GLU A 143 -44.83 -12.49 41.75
C GLU A 143 -44.85 -10.97 42.08
N HIS A 144 -44.06 -10.18 41.34
CA HIS A 144 -43.71 -8.80 41.69
C HIS A 144 -44.92 -7.85 41.82
N ASP A 145 -45.96 -7.98 40.99
CA ASP A 145 -47.15 -7.12 41.10
C ASP A 145 -47.95 -7.37 42.40
N ARG A 146 -48.02 -8.63 42.85
CA ARG A 146 -48.65 -8.99 44.13
C ARG A 146 -47.80 -8.52 45.31
N ALA A 147 -46.48 -8.61 45.18
CA ALA A 147 -45.55 -8.06 46.18
C ALA A 147 -45.73 -6.55 46.33
N ILE A 148 -45.78 -5.81 45.20
CA ILE A 148 -45.99 -4.35 45.18
C ILE A 148 -47.32 -3.99 45.86
N ALA A 149 -48.43 -4.66 45.52
CA ALA A 149 -49.73 -4.40 46.13
C ALA A 149 -49.73 -4.64 47.66
N ASP A 150 -49.03 -5.67 48.14
CA ASP A 150 -48.87 -5.93 49.57
C ASP A 150 -48.00 -4.87 50.26
N TYR A 151 -46.92 -4.40 49.62
CA TYR A 151 -46.12 -3.30 50.16
C TYR A 151 -46.90 -1.97 50.15
N ASP A 152 -47.74 -1.72 49.14
CA ASP A 152 -48.63 -0.56 49.09
C ASP A 152 -49.59 -0.55 50.28
N GLN A 153 -50.21 -1.68 50.61
CA GLN A 153 -51.06 -1.83 51.79
C GLN A 153 -50.27 -1.67 53.10
N ALA A 154 -49.07 -2.26 53.20
CA ALA A 154 -48.19 -2.07 54.36
C ALA A 154 -47.83 -0.59 54.60
N LEU A 155 -47.57 0.17 53.52
CA LEU A 155 -47.22 1.59 53.56
C LEU A 155 -48.42 2.53 53.74
N GLN A 156 -49.62 2.12 53.31
CA GLN A 156 -50.86 2.82 53.62
C GLN A 156 -51.19 2.72 55.13
N LEU A 157 -50.86 1.58 55.76
CA LEU A 157 -51.04 1.34 57.19
C LEU A 157 -49.92 1.94 58.05
N ASP A 158 -48.67 1.90 57.58
CA ASP A 158 -47.52 2.56 58.21
C ASP A 158 -46.63 3.29 57.17
N PRO A 159 -46.88 4.60 56.95
CA PRO A 159 -46.09 5.42 56.03
C PRO A 159 -44.61 5.63 56.43
N LYS A 160 -44.16 5.12 57.59
CA LYS A 160 -42.76 5.19 58.04
C LYS A 160 -42.06 3.83 57.95
N TYR A 161 -42.66 2.83 57.30
CA TYR A 161 -42.11 1.49 57.23
C TYR A 161 -40.97 1.35 56.21
N LYS A 162 -39.74 1.74 56.61
CA LYS A 162 -38.52 1.70 55.77
C LYS A 162 -38.36 0.43 54.92
N LEU A 163 -38.57 -0.74 55.54
CA LEU A 163 -38.38 -2.03 54.87
C LEU A 163 -39.39 -2.28 53.75
N ALA A 164 -40.63 -1.79 53.88
CA ALA A 164 -41.63 -1.90 52.84
C ALA A 164 -41.27 -1.03 51.63
N TYR A 165 -40.80 0.22 51.84
CA TYR A 165 -40.25 1.05 50.75
C TYR A 165 -39.09 0.36 50.05
N ASN A 166 -38.05 -0.09 50.77
CA ASN A 166 -36.90 -0.74 50.14
C ASN A 166 -37.30 -1.99 49.34
N ASN A 167 -38.20 -2.83 49.86
CA ASN A 167 -38.57 -4.08 49.21
C ASN A 167 -39.55 -3.88 48.03
N ARG A 168 -40.38 -2.83 48.08
CA ARG A 168 -41.17 -2.37 46.94
C ARG A 168 -40.29 -1.79 45.83
N GLY A 169 -39.30 -0.98 46.19
CA GLY A 169 -38.29 -0.45 45.26
C GLY A 169 -37.51 -1.56 44.54
N LEU A 170 -37.07 -2.59 45.26
CA LEU A 170 -36.45 -3.79 44.66
C LEU A 170 -37.39 -4.54 43.70
N SER A 171 -38.70 -4.50 43.92
CA SER A 171 -39.69 -5.12 43.03
C SER A 171 -39.92 -4.29 41.76
N PHE A 172 -40.00 -2.97 41.88
CA PHE A 172 -40.00 -2.06 40.72
C PHE A 172 -38.73 -2.21 39.87
N GLN A 173 -37.56 -2.31 40.50
CA GLN A 173 -36.29 -2.52 39.80
C GLN A 173 -36.27 -3.83 39.00
N ARG A 174 -36.90 -4.91 39.50
CA ARG A 174 -37.05 -6.18 38.76
C ARG A 174 -38.02 -6.09 37.58
N LYS A 175 -38.95 -5.14 37.61
CA LYS A 175 -39.84 -4.78 36.49
C LYS A 175 -39.25 -3.72 35.54
N SER A 176 -38.00 -3.32 35.74
CA SER A 176 -37.34 -2.20 35.04
C SER A 176 -38.02 -0.83 35.24
N GLU A 177 -38.89 -0.68 36.25
CA GLU A 177 -39.57 0.57 36.61
C GLU A 177 -38.64 1.46 37.46
N TYR A 178 -37.47 1.82 36.92
CA TYR A 178 -36.34 2.37 37.69
C TYR A 178 -36.66 3.66 38.45
N ASP A 179 -37.43 4.59 37.89
CA ASP A 179 -37.76 5.85 38.56
C ASP A 179 -38.65 5.64 39.80
N ARG A 180 -39.55 4.65 39.78
CA ARG A 180 -40.35 4.25 40.95
C ARG A 180 -39.48 3.57 42.00
N ALA A 181 -38.54 2.73 41.57
CA ALA A 181 -37.56 2.12 42.46
C ALA A 181 -36.70 3.17 43.19
N ILE A 182 -36.18 4.15 42.45
CA ILE A 182 -35.38 5.27 42.98
C ILE A 182 -36.20 6.08 43.98
N ALA A 183 -37.45 6.43 43.65
CA ALA A 183 -38.34 7.18 44.56
C ALA A 183 -38.60 6.44 45.88
N ASP A 184 -38.75 5.11 45.85
CA ASP A 184 -38.90 4.29 47.05
C ASP A 184 -37.62 4.22 47.88
N PHE A 185 -36.46 4.06 47.24
CA PHE A 185 -35.17 4.10 47.94
C PHE A 185 -34.90 5.49 48.55
N ASP A 186 -35.35 6.58 47.90
CA ASP A 186 -35.30 7.93 48.47
C ASP A 186 -36.13 8.05 49.75
N GLN A 187 -37.34 7.49 49.81
CA GLN A 187 -38.13 7.49 51.05
C GLN A 187 -37.46 6.64 52.14
N ALA A 188 -36.94 5.47 51.77
CA ALA A 188 -36.27 4.59 52.72
C ALA A 188 -35.00 5.23 53.31
N LEU A 189 -34.24 6.02 52.54
CA LEU A 189 -33.09 6.80 53.01
C LEU A 189 -33.48 8.06 53.80
N ARG A 190 -34.65 8.68 53.58
CA ARG A 190 -35.17 9.73 54.46
C ARG A 190 -35.48 9.20 55.86
N LEU A 191 -35.91 7.93 55.95
CA LEU A 191 -36.22 7.25 57.21
C LEU A 191 -34.97 6.75 57.92
N ASP A 192 -33.93 6.35 57.19
CA ASP A 192 -32.62 5.95 57.73
C ASP A 192 -31.48 6.31 56.76
N PRO A 193 -30.81 7.46 56.95
CA PRO A 193 -29.75 7.92 56.07
C PRO A 193 -28.40 7.25 56.31
N LYS A 194 -28.33 6.20 57.15
CA LYS A 194 -27.08 5.45 57.44
C LYS A 194 -27.11 4.00 56.94
N ASP A 195 -28.09 3.64 56.12
CA ASP A 195 -28.24 2.30 55.56
C ASP A 195 -27.48 2.14 54.23
N ALA A 196 -26.27 1.58 54.31
CA ALA A 196 -25.42 1.29 53.15
C ALA A 196 -26.08 0.38 52.11
N VAL A 197 -27.01 -0.50 52.52
CA VAL A 197 -27.71 -1.43 51.61
C VAL A 197 -28.67 -0.67 50.71
N ILE A 198 -29.37 0.35 51.24
CA ILE A 198 -30.31 1.15 50.45
C ILE A 198 -29.55 2.07 49.49
N TYR A 199 -28.43 2.65 49.91
CA TYR A 199 -27.53 3.38 48.99
C TYR A 199 -27.05 2.50 47.84
N ARG A 200 -26.60 1.26 48.12
CA ARG A 200 -26.26 0.28 47.06
C ARG A 200 -27.45 0.01 46.13
N ASN A 201 -28.64 -0.29 46.67
CA ASN A 201 -29.82 -0.63 45.86
C ASN A 201 -30.22 0.55 44.95
N ARG A 202 -30.18 1.78 45.45
CA ARG A 202 -30.42 2.99 44.66
C ARG A 202 -29.35 3.22 43.59
N GLY A 203 -28.08 2.94 43.92
CA GLY A 203 -26.97 2.94 42.96
C GLY A 203 -27.17 1.91 41.84
N ASP A 204 -27.60 0.69 42.18
CA ASP A 204 -27.91 -0.37 41.20
C ASP A 204 -29.05 0.04 40.27
N ALA A 205 -30.08 0.72 40.78
CA ALA A 205 -31.18 1.26 39.96
C ALA A 205 -30.70 2.38 39.02
N PHE A 206 -29.87 3.32 39.48
CA PHE A 206 -29.26 4.34 38.61
C PHE A 206 -28.38 3.72 37.53
N ARG A 207 -27.55 2.72 37.87
CA ARG A 207 -26.70 2.01 36.91
C ARG A 207 -27.55 1.28 35.85
N SER A 208 -28.62 0.62 36.26
CA SER A 208 -29.56 -0.05 35.34
C SER A 208 -30.32 0.91 34.43
N LYS A 209 -30.49 2.17 34.84
CA LYS A 209 -31.03 3.27 34.03
C LYS A 209 -29.98 3.96 33.12
N GLY A 210 -28.69 3.63 33.28
CA GLY A 210 -27.57 4.26 32.57
C GLY A 210 -27.05 5.57 33.19
N GLU A 211 -27.57 5.98 34.36
CA GLU A 211 -27.15 7.20 35.06
C GLU A 211 -25.88 6.95 35.91
N TYR A 212 -24.77 6.62 35.25
CA TYR A 212 -23.55 6.10 35.90
C TYR A 212 -22.98 7.01 37.00
N ASP A 213 -22.91 8.33 36.81
CA ASP A 213 -22.37 9.25 37.82
C ASP A 213 -23.21 9.26 39.11
N ARG A 214 -24.54 9.15 39.00
CA ARG A 214 -25.44 9.03 40.16
C ARG A 214 -25.34 7.65 40.80
N ALA A 215 -25.08 6.60 40.03
CA ALA A 215 -24.78 5.28 40.57
C ALA A 215 -23.48 5.31 41.41
N ILE A 216 -22.39 5.86 40.85
CA ILE A 216 -21.09 6.01 41.50
C ILE A 216 -21.23 6.78 42.81
N ALA A 217 -21.87 7.95 42.80
CA ALA A 217 -22.08 8.75 44.01
C ALA A 217 -22.86 7.99 45.11
N ASN A 218 -23.79 7.09 44.74
CA ASN A 218 -24.50 6.24 45.70
C ASN A 218 -23.63 5.12 46.26
N TYR A 219 -22.81 4.50 45.42
CA TYR A 219 -21.84 3.50 45.88
C TYR A 219 -20.76 4.12 46.77
N ASP A 220 -20.32 5.35 46.49
CA ASP A 220 -19.39 6.11 47.34
C ASP A 220 -19.99 6.35 48.74
N GLN A 221 -21.28 6.72 48.84
CA GLN A 221 -21.98 6.83 50.12
C GLN A 221 -22.10 5.48 50.85
N ALA A 222 -22.41 4.40 50.14
CA ALA A 222 -22.43 3.06 50.72
C ALA A 222 -21.05 2.63 51.26
N LEU A 223 -19.95 2.97 50.56
CA LEU A 223 -18.57 2.67 50.97
C LEU A 223 -18.03 3.60 52.06
N GLN A 224 -18.58 4.81 52.21
CA GLN A 224 -18.32 5.67 53.38
C GLN A 224 -18.97 5.10 54.65
N LEU A 225 -20.09 4.40 54.52
CA LEU A 225 -20.81 3.75 55.63
C LEU A 225 -20.23 2.36 55.96
N ASP A 226 -19.85 1.56 54.95
CA ASP A 226 -19.14 0.29 55.09
C ASP A 226 -18.08 0.13 53.99
N SER A 227 -16.82 0.42 54.34
CA SER A 227 -15.69 0.34 53.40
C SER A 227 -15.29 -1.09 53.01
N LYS A 228 -15.77 -2.11 53.74
CA LYS A 228 -15.48 -3.53 53.49
C LYS A 228 -16.54 -4.22 52.62
N TYR A 229 -17.51 -3.46 52.09
CA TYR A 229 -18.62 -4.00 51.32
C TYR A 229 -18.18 -4.39 49.88
N ALA A 230 -17.55 -5.58 49.74
CA ALA A 230 -16.99 -6.09 48.48
C ALA A 230 -17.93 -6.01 47.26
N ALA A 231 -19.22 -6.31 47.45
CA ALA A 231 -20.23 -6.23 46.40
C ALA A 231 -20.45 -4.80 45.87
N VAL A 232 -20.28 -3.78 46.71
CA VAL A 232 -20.41 -2.37 46.32
C VAL A 232 -19.21 -1.93 45.47
N HIS A 233 -17.99 -2.33 45.84
CA HIS A 233 -16.80 -2.11 45.00
C HIS A 233 -17.01 -2.72 43.60
N ASN A 234 -17.44 -3.98 43.49
CA ASN A 234 -17.78 -4.56 42.19
C ASN A 234 -18.87 -3.77 41.44
N ASN A 235 -19.95 -3.35 42.12
CA ASN A 235 -21.04 -2.63 41.48
C ASN A 235 -20.66 -1.22 41.00
N ARG A 236 -19.74 -0.55 41.72
CA ARG A 236 -19.12 0.73 41.32
C ARG A 236 -18.12 0.55 40.19
N GLY A 237 -17.33 -0.52 40.21
CA GLY A 237 -16.46 -0.92 39.10
C GLY A 237 -17.23 -1.14 37.79
N LEU A 238 -18.41 -1.78 37.87
CA LEU A 238 -19.32 -1.93 36.74
C LEU A 238 -19.89 -0.59 36.21
N ALA A 239 -20.10 0.40 37.09
CA ALA A 239 -20.50 1.75 36.67
C ALA A 239 -19.35 2.54 36.02
N PHE A 240 -18.12 2.43 36.54
CA PHE A 240 -16.93 2.97 35.87
C PHE A 240 -16.68 2.32 34.52
N TYR A 241 -16.85 1.00 34.41
CA TYR A 241 -16.78 0.27 33.14
C TYR A 241 -17.80 0.78 32.13
N GLY A 242 -19.07 0.95 32.52
CA GLY A 242 -20.13 1.50 31.66
C GLY A 242 -19.87 2.93 31.18
N LYS A 243 -19.05 3.69 31.91
CA LYS A 243 -18.59 5.05 31.57
C LYS A 243 -17.26 5.06 30.77
N GLY A 244 -16.61 3.91 30.60
CA GLY A 244 -15.27 3.80 29.98
C GLY A 244 -14.09 4.19 30.88
N GLU A 245 -14.32 4.43 32.18
CA GLU A 245 -13.28 4.76 33.16
C GLU A 245 -12.52 3.50 33.64
N TYR A 246 -11.96 2.74 32.67
CA TYR A 246 -11.40 1.39 32.87
C TYR A 246 -10.36 1.28 34.00
N GLY A 247 -9.52 2.31 34.20
CA GLY A 247 -8.53 2.30 35.28
C GLY A 247 -9.16 2.29 36.69
N ARG A 248 -10.29 2.98 36.88
CA ARG A 248 -11.03 2.98 38.14
C ARG A 248 -11.86 1.72 38.32
N ALA A 249 -12.40 1.18 37.22
CA ALA A 249 -13.06 -0.12 37.22
C ALA A 249 -12.12 -1.24 37.71
N LEU A 250 -10.87 -1.28 37.22
CA LEU A 250 -9.86 -2.24 37.69
C LEU A 250 -9.57 -2.09 39.19
N ALA A 251 -9.34 -0.87 39.68
CA ALA A 251 -9.06 -0.62 41.10
C ALA A 251 -10.21 -1.10 42.01
N ASP A 252 -11.46 -0.88 41.60
CA ASP A 252 -12.65 -1.35 42.30
C ASP A 252 -12.79 -2.88 42.28
N TYR A 253 -12.49 -3.54 41.15
CA TYR A 253 -12.49 -5.01 41.07
C TYR A 253 -11.35 -5.62 41.88
N ASP A 254 -10.16 -5.01 41.89
CA ASP A 254 -9.04 -5.40 42.74
C ASP A 254 -9.41 -5.30 44.22
N GLN A 255 -10.04 -4.20 44.64
CA GLN A 255 -10.51 -4.00 46.01
C GLN A 255 -11.62 -4.98 46.40
N ALA A 256 -12.55 -5.28 45.49
CA ALA A 256 -13.60 -6.29 45.69
C ALA A 256 -13.01 -7.70 45.87
N LEU A 257 -11.99 -8.07 45.08
CA LEU A 257 -11.31 -9.36 45.17
C LEU A 257 -10.37 -9.46 46.39
N GLN A 258 -9.79 -8.35 46.84
CA GLN A 258 -9.04 -8.31 48.10
C GLN A 258 -9.95 -8.56 49.32
N LEU A 259 -11.20 -8.09 49.26
CA LEU A 259 -12.20 -8.26 50.33
C LEU A 259 -12.89 -9.64 50.27
N ASP A 260 -13.21 -10.14 49.07
CA ASP A 260 -13.73 -11.50 48.84
C ASP A 260 -13.17 -12.10 47.53
N PRO A 261 -12.14 -12.97 47.62
CA PRO A 261 -11.50 -13.60 46.47
C PRO A 261 -12.27 -14.80 45.90
N LYS A 262 -13.49 -15.11 46.38
CA LYS A 262 -14.30 -16.23 45.86
C LYS A 262 -15.34 -15.84 44.81
N GLN A 263 -15.37 -14.56 44.42
CA GLN A 263 -16.36 -14.05 43.46
C GLN A 263 -15.93 -14.23 41.99
N ALA A 264 -16.29 -15.37 41.38
CA ALA A 264 -16.03 -15.67 39.96
C ALA A 264 -16.50 -14.56 38.98
N ILE A 265 -17.62 -13.90 39.30
CA ILE A 265 -18.15 -12.77 38.53
C ILE A 265 -17.19 -11.58 38.50
N VAL A 266 -16.50 -11.27 39.61
CA VAL A 266 -15.59 -10.11 39.69
C VAL A 266 -14.32 -10.37 38.88
N TYR A 267 -13.79 -11.60 38.91
CA TYR A 267 -12.72 -12.02 38.01
C TYR A 267 -13.13 -11.87 36.54
N THR A 268 -14.33 -12.31 36.15
CA THR A 268 -14.79 -12.12 34.76
C THR A 268 -14.92 -10.64 34.39
N ASN A 269 -15.51 -9.82 35.26
CA ASN A 269 -15.66 -8.37 35.04
C ASN A 269 -14.30 -7.67 34.89
N ARG A 270 -13.30 -8.08 35.66
CA ARG A 270 -11.93 -7.56 35.57
C ARG A 270 -11.21 -8.05 34.31
N GLY A 271 -11.38 -9.33 33.97
CA GLY A 271 -10.89 -9.94 32.72
C GLY A 271 -11.46 -9.26 31.48
N ASP A 272 -12.73 -8.85 31.49
CA ASP A 272 -13.36 -8.10 30.39
C ASP A 272 -12.73 -6.72 30.19
N VAL A 273 -12.32 -6.04 31.27
CA VAL A 273 -11.56 -4.78 31.16
C VAL A 273 -10.17 -5.03 30.55
N PHE A 274 -9.45 -6.05 31.03
CA PHE A 274 -8.15 -6.42 30.45
C PHE A 274 -8.27 -6.78 28.96
N ARG A 275 -9.32 -7.52 28.58
CA ARG A 275 -9.61 -7.86 27.18
C ARG A 275 -9.82 -6.61 26.31
N ILE A 276 -10.57 -5.61 26.78
CA ILE A 276 -10.78 -4.35 26.04
C ILE A 276 -9.48 -3.53 25.94
N LYS A 277 -8.62 -3.57 26.96
CA LYS A 277 -7.30 -2.93 26.94
C LYS A 277 -6.24 -3.69 26.10
N GLY A 278 -6.56 -4.85 25.54
CA GLY A 278 -5.61 -5.72 24.82
C GLY A 278 -4.65 -6.50 25.74
N GLU A 279 -4.86 -6.49 27.05
CA GLU A 279 -4.07 -7.21 28.06
C GLU A 279 -4.49 -8.70 28.13
N HIS A 280 -4.41 -9.38 26.99
CA HIS A 280 -5.02 -10.70 26.75
C HIS A 280 -4.60 -11.78 27.77
N GLU A 281 -3.32 -11.87 28.13
CA GLU A 281 -2.84 -12.87 29.10
C GLU A 281 -3.41 -12.65 30.51
N ARG A 282 -3.62 -11.39 30.92
CA ARG A 282 -4.26 -11.07 32.21
C ARG A 282 -5.75 -11.40 32.18
N ALA A 283 -6.41 -11.15 31.05
CA ALA A 283 -7.81 -11.53 30.87
C ALA A 283 -8.00 -13.06 30.92
N ILE A 284 -7.13 -13.83 30.25
CA ILE A 284 -7.13 -15.30 30.31
C ILE A 284 -6.93 -15.77 31.75
N ALA A 285 -5.93 -15.25 32.48
CA ALA A 285 -5.68 -15.62 33.87
C ALA A 285 -6.88 -15.35 34.81
N ASP A 286 -7.61 -14.26 34.57
CA ASP A 286 -8.84 -13.94 35.30
C ASP A 286 -10.00 -14.87 34.94
N TYR A 287 -10.21 -15.18 33.66
CA TYR A 287 -11.23 -16.16 33.25
C TYR A 287 -10.91 -17.56 33.76
N ASP A 288 -9.64 -17.97 33.77
CA ASP A 288 -9.17 -19.23 34.36
C ASP A 288 -9.49 -19.31 35.86
N GLN A 289 -9.31 -18.22 36.60
CA GLN A 289 -9.62 -18.15 38.02
C GLN A 289 -11.14 -18.11 38.26
N ALA A 290 -11.91 -17.42 37.40
CA ALA A 290 -13.38 -17.47 37.42
C ALA A 290 -13.88 -18.91 37.21
N LEU A 291 -13.34 -19.63 36.23
CA LEU A 291 -13.72 -21.02 35.90
C LEU A 291 -13.22 -22.04 36.94
N ARG A 292 -12.14 -21.75 37.68
CA ARG A 292 -11.72 -22.53 38.86
C ARG A 292 -12.71 -22.38 40.03
N LEU A 293 -13.32 -21.22 40.18
CA LEU A 293 -14.29 -20.92 41.24
C LEU A 293 -15.71 -21.40 40.86
N ASP A 294 -16.11 -21.21 39.62
CA ASP A 294 -17.38 -21.71 39.05
C ASP A 294 -17.16 -22.31 37.64
N PRO A 295 -16.97 -23.65 37.54
CA PRO A 295 -16.86 -24.35 36.26
C PRO A 295 -18.12 -24.30 35.38
N LYS A 296 -19.24 -23.74 35.85
CA LYS A 296 -20.49 -23.57 35.07
C LYS A 296 -20.66 -22.15 34.54
N TYR A 297 -19.66 -21.27 34.72
CA TYR A 297 -19.75 -19.87 34.33
C TYR A 297 -19.57 -19.65 32.82
N LYS A 298 -20.63 -19.90 32.03
CA LYS A 298 -20.68 -19.83 30.55
C LYS A 298 -19.96 -18.62 29.95
N LEU A 299 -20.12 -17.45 30.56
CA LEU A 299 -19.55 -16.19 30.04
C LEU A 299 -18.01 -16.19 30.05
N ALA A 300 -17.37 -16.79 31.05
CA ALA A 300 -15.90 -16.87 31.08
C ALA A 300 -15.36 -17.78 29.97
N TYR A 301 -16.00 -18.92 29.68
CA TYR A 301 -15.66 -19.74 28.52
C TYR A 301 -15.80 -18.95 27.21
N ASN A 302 -16.94 -18.31 26.97
CA ASN A 302 -17.12 -17.51 25.75
C ASN A 302 -16.07 -16.40 25.61
N ASN A 303 -15.83 -15.63 26.67
CA ASN A 303 -14.95 -14.46 26.59
C ASN A 303 -13.47 -14.86 26.50
N ARG A 304 -13.07 -16.00 27.09
CA ARG A 304 -11.74 -16.60 26.90
C ARG A 304 -11.57 -17.18 25.50
N GLY A 305 -12.57 -17.90 24.99
CA GLY A 305 -12.58 -18.42 23.61
C GLY A 305 -12.46 -17.33 22.54
N LEU A 306 -13.10 -16.18 22.73
CA LEU A 306 -12.93 -15.01 21.85
C LEU A 306 -11.50 -14.45 21.87
N ILE A 307 -10.77 -14.52 23.00
CA ILE A 307 -9.36 -14.13 23.05
C ILE A 307 -8.49 -15.14 22.30
N PHE A 308 -8.69 -16.44 22.52
CA PHE A 308 -7.98 -17.49 21.79
C PHE A 308 -8.20 -17.37 20.28
N GLN A 309 -9.42 -17.06 19.83
CA GLN A 309 -9.71 -16.81 18.42
C GLN A 309 -8.93 -15.60 17.86
N ASN A 310 -8.83 -14.51 18.62
CA ASN A 310 -8.04 -13.33 18.23
C ASN A 310 -6.53 -13.59 18.20
N LYS A 311 -6.03 -14.50 19.04
CA LYS A 311 -4.64 -14.99 19.03
C LYS A 311 -4.37 -16.04 17.94
N SER A 312 -5.39 -16.42 17.16
CA SER A 312 -5.36 -17.54 16.20
C SER A 312 -5.14 -18.93 16.83
N GLU A 313 -5.36 -19.06 18.15
CA GLU A 313 -5.33 -20.29 18.93
C GLU A 313 -6.69 -21.04 18.78
N TYR A 314 -7.06 -21.35 17.53
CA TYR A 314 -8.44 -21.74 17.16
C TYR A 314 -8.95 -22.99 17.90
N ASP A 315 -8.10 -24.00 18.14
CA ASP A 315 -8.53 -25.22 18.83
C ASP A 315 -8.89 -24.98 20.30
N GLN A 316 -8.20 -24.05 20.97
CA GLN A 316 -8.56 -23.62 22.33
C GLN A 316 -9.86 -22.80 22.33
N ALA A 317 -10.05 -21.93 21.33
CA ALA A 317 -11.30 -21.19 21.15
C ALA A 317 -12.49 -22.14 20.96
N ILE A 318 -12.36 -23.13 20.07
CA ILE A 318 -13.38 -24.15 19.80
C ILE A 318 -13.69 -24.96 21.06
N ALA A 319 -12.68 -25.39 21.82
CA ALA A 319 -12.87 -26.14 23.07
C ALA A 319 -13.64 -25.34 24.13
N ASP A 320 -13.41 -24.02 24.23
CA ASP A 320 -14.15 -23.13 25.13
C ASP A 320 -15.59 -22.91 24.67
N PHE A 321 -15.81 -22.68 23.37
CA PHE A 321 -17.18 -22.58 22.82
C PHE A 321 -17.96 -23.90 22.96
N ASP A 322 -17.28 -25.05 22.89
CA ASP A 322 -17.87 -26.35 23.21
C ASP A 322 -18.34 -26.45 24.67
N GLN A 323 -17.57 -25.96 25.64
CA GLN A 323 -18.03 -25.92 27.05
C GLN A 323 -19.21 -24.96 27.21
N ALA A 324 -19.14 -23.77 26.60
CA ALA A 324 -20.23 -22.80 26.66
C ALA A 324 -21.55 -23.38 26.07
N LEU A 325 -21.49 -24.15 24.98
CA LEU A 325 -22.65 -24.83 24.39
C LEU A 325 -23.12 -26.06 25.18
N ARG A 326 -22.25 -26.75 25.94
CA ARG A 326 -22.69 -27.78 26.89
C ARG A 326 -23.50 -27.19 28.05
N LEU A 327 -23.16 -25.96 28.46
CA LEU A 327 -23.87 -25.23 29.52
C LEU A 327 -25.18 -24.60 29.01
N ASP A 328 -25.21 -24.16 27.75
CA ASP A 328 -26.40 -23.59 27.11
C ASP A 328 -26.47 -23.95 25.61
N PRO A 329 -27.15 -25.07 25.26
CA PRO A 329 -27.26 -25.52 23.87
C PRO A 329 -28.17 -24.66 22.97
N LYS A 330 -28.76 -23.56 23.48
CA LYS A 330 -29.69 -22.70 22.73
C LYS A 330 -29.14 -21.31 22.43
N ASP A 331 -27.85 -21.09 22.69
CA ASP A 331 -27.20 -19.80 22.47
C ASP A 331 -26.65 -19.67 21.03
N ALA A 332 -27.44 -19.03 20.16
CA ALA A 332 -27.08 -18.76 18.77
C ALA A 332 -25.77 -17.94 18.61
N VAL A 333 -25.41 -17.13 19.61
CA VAL A 333 -24.18 -16.32 19.57
C VAL A 333 -22.94 -17.22 19.73
N ILE A 334 -23.01 -18.24 20.59
CA ILE A 334 -21.89 -19.19 20.74
C ILE A 334 -21.74 -20.07 19.50
N TYR A 335 -22.84 -20.53 18.89
CA TYR A 335 -22.80 -21.22 17.59
C TYR A 335 -22.13 -20.37 16.51
N ARG A 336 -22.50 -19.09 16.39
CA ARG A 336 -21.81 -18.14 15.49
C ARG A 336 -20.32 -18.04 15.81
N ASN A 337 -19.94 -17.81 17.07
CA ASN A 337 -18.53 -17.65 17.47
C ASN A 337 -17.69 -18.90 17.14
N ARG A 338 -18.23 -20.09 17.43
CA ARG A 338 -17.60 -21.37 17.08
C ARG A 338 -17.51 -21.57 15.56
N GLY A 339 -18.54 -21.16 14.82
CA GLY A 339 -18.52 -21.13 13.35
C GLY A 339 -17.43 -20.21 12.79
N ASP A 340 -17.29 -19.01 13.36
CA ASP A 340 -16.24 -18.05 12.98
C ASP A 340 -14.84 -18.61 13.27
N ALA A 341 -14.65 -19.32 14.39
CA ALA A 341 -13.38 -20.00 14.69
C ALA A 341 -13.07 -21.13 13.69
N PHE A 342 -14.05 -21.98 13.34
CA PHE A 342 -13.86 -22.99 12.29
C PHE A 342 -13.55 -22.36 10.92
N ARG A 343 -14.22 -21.27 10.55
CA ARG A 343 -13.98 -20.55 9.30
C ARG A 343 -12.56 -19.97 9.24
N SER A 344 -12.09 -19.36 10.33
CA SER A 344 -10.72 -18.85 10.46
C SER A 344 -9.66 -19.96 10.43
N LYS A 345 -10.00 -21.16 10.92
CA LYS A 345 -9.16 -22.36 10.79
C LYS A 345 -9.19 -23.00 9.39
N GLY A 346 -10.09 -22.58 8.50
CA GLY A 346 -10.29 -23.16 7.17
C GLY A 346 -11.22 -24.39 7.13
N GLU A 347 -11.81 -24.80 8.25
CA GLU A 347 -12.74 -25.92 8.35
C GLU A 347 -14.16 -25.51 7.92
N TYR A 348 -14.32 -25.08 6.66
CA TYR A 348 -15.53 -24.41 6.17
C TYR A 348 -16.83 -25.19 6.36
N ASP A 349 -16.85 -26.51 6.14
CA ASP A 349 -18.07 -27.31 6.32
C ASP A 349 -18.54 -27.36 7.78
N ARG A 350 -17.61 -27.36 8.74
CA ARG A 350 -17.95 -27.26 10.18
C ARG A 350 -18.38 -25.84 10.56
N ALA A 351 -17.83 -24.82 9.91
CA ALA A 351 -18.29 -23.44 10.06
C ALA A 351 -19.75 -23.31 9.61
N ILE A 352 -20.06 -23.78 8.39
CA ILE A 352 -21.41 -23.78 7.80
C ILE A 352 -22.40 -24.49 8.73
N ALA A 353 -22.10 -25.72 9.19
CA ALA A 353 -22.98 -26.45 10.11
C ALA A 353 -23.25 -25.70 11.43
N ASN A 354 -22.30 -24.90 11.93
CA ASN A 354 -22.50 -24.06 13.11
C ASN A 354 -23.37 -22.84 12.81
N TYR A 355 -23.18 -22.18 11.67
CA TYR A 355 -24.05 -21.09 11.23
C TYR A 355 -25.47 -21.57 10.95
N ASP A 356 -25.66 -22.78 10.43
CA ASP A 356 -26.96 -23.41 10.24
C ASP A 356 -27.69 -23.61 11.57
N GLN A 357 -26.99 -24.07 12.62
CA GLN A 357 -27.56 -24.17 13.98
C GLN A 357 -27.89 -22.80 14.57
N ALA A 358 -27.05 -21.78 14.38
CA ALA A 358 -27.35 -20.42 14.81
C ALA A 358 -28.60 -19.85 14.10
N LEU A 359 -28.77 -20.10 12.80
CA LEU A 359 -29.95 -19.68 12.01
C LEU A 359 -31.20 -20.52 12.28
N GLN A 360 -31.05 -21.76 12.77
CA GLN A 360 -32.17 -22.56 13.27
C GLN A 360 -32.71 -22.01 14.60
N LEU A 361 -31.84 -21.40 15.42
CA LEU A 361 -32.21 -20.75 16.68
C LEU A 361 -32.73 -19.31 16.48
N ASP A 362 -32.11 -18.53 15.59
CA ASP A 362 -32.58 -17.21 15.15
C ASP A 362 -32.43 -17.04 13.63
N SER A 363 -33.54 -17.24 12.90
CA SER A 363 -33.59 -17.13 11.44
C SER A 363 -33.51 -15.69 10.91
N LYS A 364 -33.46 -14.68 11.78
CA LYS A 364 -33.31 -13.26 11.40
C LYS A 364 -31.91 -12.72 11.68
N TYR A 365 -30.96 -13.59 12.06
CA TYR A 365 -29.62 -13.17 12.44
C TYR A 365 -28.75 -12.81 11.21
N ALA A 366 -28.94 -11.59 10.67
CA ALA A 366 -28.30 -11.10 9.44
C ALA A 366 -26.77 -11.29 9.39
N ALA A 367 -26.09 -11.09 10.52
CA ALA A 367 -24.63 -11.28 10.63
C ALA A 367 -24.20 -12.73 10.38
N VAL A 368 -25.02 -13.72 10.74
CA VAL A 368 -24.74 -15.15 10.53
C VAL A 368 -24.87 -15.51 9.06
N HIS A 369 -25.87 -14.97 8.36
CA HIS A 369 -25.98 -15.12 6.89
C HIS A 369 -24.71 -14.61 6.19
N ASN A 370 -24.22 -13.41 6.52
CA ASN A 370 -22.94 -12.92 6.00
C ASN A 370 -21.77 -13.85 6.34
N ASN A 371 -21.68 -14.33 7.58
CA ASN A 371 -20.57 -15.18 8.01
C ASN A 371 -20.59 -16.57 7.34
N ARG A 372 -21.77 -17.13 7.06
CA ARG A 372 -21.96 -18.36 6.28
C ARG A 372 -21.68 -18.15 4.80
N GLY A 373 -22.08 -17.00 4.24
CA GLY A 373 -21.71 -16.57 2.89
C GLY A 373 -20.18 -16.50 2.70
N LEU A 374 -19.46 -15.97 3.69
CA LEU A 374 -17.98 -15.97 3.71
C LEU A 374 -17.37 -17.38 3.76
N ALA A 375 -18.01 -18.35 4.43
CA ALA A 375 -17.56 -19.74 4.42
C ALA A 375 -17.83 -20.42 3.07
N PHE A 376 -18.98 -20.18 2.43
CA PHE A 376 -19.24 -20.65 1.06
C PHE A 376 -18.28 -20.03 0.05
N TYR A 377 -17.96 -18.75 0.19
CA TYR A 377 -16.95 -18.06 -0.63
C TYR A 377 -15.56 -18.71 -0.49
N GLY A 378 -15.10 -19.00 0.73
CA GLY A 378 -13.84 -19.69 0.98
C GLY A 378 -13.77 -21.10 0.38
N LYS A 379 -14.91 -21.77 0.24
CA LYS A 379 -15.05 -23.07 -0.42
C LYS A 379 -15.23 -22.98 -1.95
N GLY A 380 -15.37 -21.78 -2.51
CA GLY A 380 -15.68 -21.57 -3.93
C GLY A 380 -17.14 -21.81 -4.33
N GLU A 381 -18.05 -22.03 -3.37
CA GLU A 381 -19.49 -22.21 -3.61
C GLU A 381 -20.20 -20.86 -3.83
N TYR A 382 -19.70 -20.08 -4.80
CA TYR A 382 -20.07 -18.68 -5.04
C TYR A 382 -21.58 -18.41 -5.18
N GLY A 383 -22.34 -19.34 -5.77
CA GLY A 383 -23.80 -19.19 -5.89
C GLY A 383 -24.53 -19.18 -4.53
N ARG A 384 -24.05 -19.98 -3.56
CA ARG A 384 -24.61 -20.00 -2.20
C ARG A 384 -24.14 -18.81 -1.38
N ALA A 385 -22.90 -18.37 -1.58
CA ALA A 385 -22.38 -17.14 -0.98
C ALA A 385 -23.23 -15.93 -1.35
N LEU A 386 -23.58 -15.77 -2.64
CA LEU A 386 -24.47 -14.70 -3.11
C LEU A 386 -25.85 -14.76 -2.44
N ALA A 387 -26.48 -15.94 -2.38
CA ALA A 387 -27.80 -16.10 -1.75
C ALA A 387 -27.79 -15.73 -0.25
N ASP A 388 -26.72 -16.05 0.47
CA ASP A 388 -26.56 -15.66 1.87
C ASP A 388 -26.30 -14.15 2.05
N TYR A 389 -25.51 -13.54 1.17
CA TYR A 389 -25.33 -12.08 1.19
C TYR A 389 -26.63 -11.33 0.84
N ASP A 390 -27.41 -11.84 -0.11
CA ASP A 390 -28.73 -11.31 -0.45
C ASP A 390 -29.69 -11.39 0.75
N GLN A 391 -29.71 -12.53 1.45
CA GLN A 391 -30.53 -12.71 2.65
C GLN A 391 -30.08 -11.80 3.82
N ALA A 392 -28.76 -11.63 4.01
CA ALA A 392 -28.20 -10.71 5.00
C ALA A 392 -28.58 -9.25 4.71
N LEU A 393 -28.56 -8.82 3.44
CA LEU A 393 -28.96 -7.48 3.01
C LEU A 393 -30.48 -7.26 3.03
N GLN A 394 -31.28 -8.32 2.84
CA GLN A 394 -32.73 -8.25 3.04
C GLN A 394 -33.11 -8.03 4.51
N LEU A 395 -32.35 -8.63 5.44
CA LEU A 395 -32.56 -8.50 6.88
C LEU A 395 -32.01 -7.18 7.44
N ASP A 396 -30.82 -6.76 7.00
CA ASP A 396 -30.24 -5.45 7.29
C ASP A 396 -29.50 -4.86 6.06
N PRO A 397 -30.13 -3.92 5.35
CA PRO A 397 -29.56 -3.29 4.14
C PRO A 397 -28.52 -2.20 4.45
N LYS A 398 -28.15 -1.95 5.72
CA LYS A 398 -27.17 -0.91 6.07
C LYS A 398 -25.74 -1.43 6.25
N GLN A 399 -25.49 -2.71 5.96
CA GLN A 399 -24.19 -3.35 6.14
C GLN A 399 -23.26 -3.18 4.92
N ALA A 400 -22.44 -2.12 4.91
CA ALA A 400 -21.45 -1.86 3.85
C ALA A 400 -20.48 -3.03 3.57
N ILE A 401 -20.12 -3.79 4.62
CA ILE A 401 -19.29 -5.00 4.51
C ILE A 401 -19.94 -6.09 3.66
N VAL A 402 -21.26 -6.29 3.76
CA VAL A 402 -21.96 -7.35 3.02
C VAL A 402 -22.05 -7.02 1.54
N TYR A 403 -22.30 -5.74 1.19
CA TYR A 403 -22.19 -5.27 -0.19
C TYR A 403 -20.78 -5.50 -0.76
N THR A 404 -19.72 -5.18 -0.01
CA THR A 404 -18.35 -5.44 -0.49
C THR A 404 -18.08 -6.93 -0.68
N ASN A 405 -18.48 -7.77 0.28
CA ASN A 405 -18.33 -9.22 0.18
C ASN A 405 -19.07 -9.80 -1.05
N ARG A 406 -20.28 -9.31 -1.34
CA ARG A 406 -21.06 -9.71 -2.52
C ARG A 406 -20.44 -9.20 -3.83
N GLY A 407 -19.96 -7.96 -3.84
CA GLY A 407 -19.22 -7.36 -4.95
C GLY A 407 -17.94 -8.12 -5.29
N ASP A 408 -17.24 -8.67 -4.29
CA ASP A 408 -16.06 -9.53 -4.52
C ASP A 408 -16.41 -10.84 -5.23
N VAL A 409 -17.58 -11.43 -4.94
CA VAL A 409 -18.06 -12.60 -5.70
C VAL A 409 -18.36 -12.23 -7.15
N PHE A 410 -19.05 -11.12 -7.40
CA PHE A 410 -19.31 -10.63 -8.75
C PHE A 410 -18.01 -10.33 -9.51
N ARG A 411 -17.01 -9.75 -8.84
CA ARG A 411 -15.68 -9.48 -9.39
C ARG A 411 -14.98 -10.77 -9.84
N ILE A 412 -15.01 -11.83 -9.03
CA ILE A 412 -14.42 -13.14 -9.39
C ILE A 412 -15.16 -13.79 -10.56
N LYS A 413 -16.49 -13.63 -10.64
CA LYS A 413 -17.30 -14.13 -11.76
C LYS A 413 -17.18 -13.31 -13.06
N GLY A 414 -16.42 -12.20 -13.06
CA GLY A 414 -16.32 -11.27 -14.19
C GLY A 414 -17.55 -10.36 -14.38
N GLU A 415 -18.48 -10.35 -13.42
CA GLU A 415 -19.70 -9.52 -13.42
C GLU A 415 -19.37 -8.09 -12.96
N HIS A 416 -18.42 -7.44 -13.63
CA HIS A 416 -17.77 -6.20 -13.18
C HIS A 416 -18.73 -5.05 -12.84
N GLU A 417 -19.77 -4.82 -13.65
CA GLU A 417 -20.73 -3.73 -13.41
C GLU A 417 -21.59 -3.97 -12.15
N ARG A 418 -21.89 -5.23 -11.81
CA ARG A 418 -22.59 -5.57 -10.55
C ARG A 418 -21.68 -5.40 -9.34
N ALA A 419 -20.40 -5.75 -9.48
CA ALA A 419 -19.40 -5.52 -8.45
C ALA A 419 -19.20 -4.02 -8.17
N ILE A 420 -19.10 -3.19 -9.22
CA ILE A 420 -19.02 -1.73 -9.08
C ILE A 420 -20.25 -1.18 -8.35
N ALA A 421 -21.47 -1.56 -8.77
CA ALA A 421 -22.70 -1.10 -8.13
C ALA A 421 -22.79 -1.47 -6.62
N ASP A 422 -22.27 -2.64 -6.23
CA ASP A 422 -22.18 -3.06 -4.83
C ASP A 422 -21.13 -2.25 -4.05
N TYR A 423 -19.95 -2.01 -4.62
CA TYR A 423 -18.95 -1.14 -3.98
C TYR A 423 -19.45 0.32 -3.86
N ASP A 424 -20.19 0.83 -4.84
CA ASP A 424 -20.84 2.14 -4.79
C ASP A 424 -21.89 2.23 -3.68
N GLN A 425 -22.63 1.14 -3.44
CA GLN A 425 -23.59 1.07 -2.34
C GLN A 425 -22.89 0.93 -0.98
N ALA A 426 -21.78 0.18 -0.90
CA ALA A 426 -20.94 0.11 0.29
C ALA A 426 -20.36 1.48 0.66
N LEU A 427 -19.81 2.21 -0.31
CA LEU A 427 -19.22 3.54 -0.12
C LEU A 427 -20.26 4.64 0.15
N ARG A 428 -21.52 4.47 -0.29
CA ARG A 428 -22.63 5.33 0.13
C ARG A 428 -23.07 5.10 1.59
N LEU A 429 -22.88 3.90 2.12
CA LEU A 429 -23.20 3.55 3.51
C LEU A 429 -22.05 3.92 4.46
N ASP A 430 -20.80 3.63 4.05
CA ASP A 430 -19.58 4.01 4.75
C ASP A 430 -18.54 4.59 3.75
N PRO A 431 -18.48 5.92 3.61
CA PRO A 431 -17.46 6.60 2.79
C PRO A 431 -16.01 6.42 3.27
N LYS A 432 -15.79 5.78 4.44
CA LYS A 432 -14.46 5.46 4.97
C LYS A 432 -14.06 4.00 4.74
N TYR A 433 -14.85 3.23 3.99
CA TYR A 433 -14.61 1.81 3.77
C TYR A 433 -13.51 1.55 2.72
N LYS A 434 -12.24 1.63 3.16
CA LYS A 434 -11.01 1.49 2.34
C LYS A 434 -11.06 0.32 1.34
N LEU A 435 -11.57 -0.84 1.76
CA LEU A 435 -11.59 -2.06 0.94
C LEU A 435 -12.46 -1.93 -0.32
N ALA A 436 -13.60 -1.23 -0.24
CA ALA A 436 -14.46 -1.02 -1.40
C ALA A 436 -13.77 -0.12 -2.45
N TYR A 437 -13.08 0.95 -2.03
CA TYR A 437 -12.25 1.75 -2.94
C TYR A 437 -11.17 0.91 -3.63
N ASN A 438 -10.40 0.12 -2.87
CA ASN A 438 -9.38 -0.74 -3.46
C ASN A 438 -9.96 -1.73 -4.47
N ASN A 439 -11.05 -2.42 -4.11
CA ASN A 439 -11.61 -3.50 -4.93
C ASN A 439 -12.32 -2.96 -6.18
N ARG A 440 -12.92 -1.75 -6.11
CA ARG A 440 -13.46 -1.03 -7.26
C ARG A 440 -12.35 -0.50 -8.17
N GLY A 441 -11.29 0.07 -7.61
CA GLY A 441 -10.11 0.53 -8.35
C GLY A 441 -9.42 -0.59 -9.14
N LEU A 442 -9.32 -1.80 -8.58
CA LEU A 442 -8.82 -2.99 -9.28
C LEU A 442 -9.70 -3.40 -10.48
N ILE A 443 -11.02 -3.18 -10.43
CA ILE A 443 -11.90 -3.42 -11.58
C ILE A 443 -11.67 -2.37 -12.66
N PHE A 444 -11.61 -1.09 -12.29
CA PHE A 444 -11.31 -0.01 -13.24
C PHE A 444 -9.95 -0.23 -13.92
N GLN A 445 -8.93 -0.69 -13.19
CA GLN A 445 -7.63 -1.04 -13.76
C GLN A 445 -7.74 -2.17 -14.80
N ASN A 446 -8.52 -3.23 -14.52
CA ASN A 446 -8.76 -4.33 -15.47
C ASN A 446 -9.55 -3.87 -16.71
N LYS A 447 -10.47 -2.91 -16.57
CA LYS A 447 -11.18 -2.27 -17.69
C LYS A 447 -10.32 -1.27 -18.47
N SER A 448 -9.06 -1.05 -18.09
CA SER A 448 -8.17 0.02 -18.60
C SER A 448 -8.66 1.45 -18.32
N GLU A 449 -9.60 1.61 -17.38
CA GLU A 449 -10.15 2.89 -16.89
C GLU A 449 -9.19 3.49 -15.83
N TYR A 450 -7.92 3.70 -16.22
CA TYR A 450 -6.81 3.92 -15.29
C TYR A 450 -6.99 5.14 -14.37
N ASP A 451 -7.55 6.24 -14.86
CA ASP A 451 -7.75 7.46 -14.04
C ASP A 451 -8.78 7.24 -12.92
N GLN A 452 -9.82 6.44 -13.16
CA GLN A 452 -10.78 6.05 -12.13
C GLN A 452 -10.15 5.10 -11.10
N ALA A 453 -9.31 4.17 -11.56
CA ALA A 453 -8.53 3.29 -10.68
C ALA A 453 -7.60 4.10 -9.76
N ILE A 454 -6.86 5.06 -10.31
CA ILE A 454 -5.96 5.95 -9.56
C ILE A 454 -6.74 6.78 -8.54
N ALA A 455 -7.88 7.36 -8.92
CA ALA A 455 -8.72 8.14 -8.01
C ALA A 455 -9.24 7.32 -6.82
N ASP A 456 -9.60 6.05 -7.03
CA ASP A 456 -10.01 5.13 -5.97
C ASP A 456 -8.85 4.74 -5.06
N PHE A 457 -7.67 4.43 -5.61
CA PHE A 457 -6.47 4.17 -4.81
C PHE A 457 -6.03 5.42 -4.02
N ASP A 458 -6.23 6.63 -4.54
CA ASP A 458 -6.02 7.89 -3.80
C ASP A 458 -6.98 8.03 -2.61
N GLN A 459 -8.24 7.61 -2.74
CA GLN A 459 -9.17 7.57 -1.59
C GLN A 459 -8.75 6.52 -0.57
N ALA A 460 -8.36 5.33 -1.00
CA ALA A 460 -7.87 4.29 -0.11
C ALA A 460 -6.60 4.72 0.67
N LEU A 461 -5.66 5.41 0.01
CA LEU A 461 -4.45 5.97 0.66
C LEU A 461 -4.73 7.17 1.57
N ARG A 462 -5.78 7.97 1.31
CA ARG A 462 -6.25 9.01 2.25
C ARG A 462 -6.81 8.41 3.55
N LEU A 463 -7.40 7.22 3.47
CA LEU A 463 -7.94 6.50 4.63
C LEU A 463 -6.85 5.74 5.39
N ASP A 464 -5.87 5.18 4.68
CA ASP A 464 -4.73 4.47 5.26
C ASP A 464 -3.44 4.71 4.45
N PRO A 465 -2.61 5.70 4.85
CA PRO A 465 -1.38 6.03 4.13
C PRO A 465 -0.21 5.07 4.43
N LYS A 466 -0.45 3.95 5.13
CA LYS A 466 0.58 2.94 5.45
C LYS A 466 0.37 1.60 4.75
N ASP A 467 -0.59 1.52 3.83
CA ASP A 467 -0.89 0.29 3.09
C ASP A 467 -0.02 0.14 1.82
N ALA A 468 1.04 -0.67 1.94
CA ALA A 468 1.94 -0.99 0.84
C ALA A 468 1.24 -1.65 -0.37
N VAL A 469 0.11 -2.34 -0.17
CA VAL A 469 -0.63 -3.01 -1.25
C VAL A 469 -1.34 -1.97 -2.11
N ILE A 470 -1.90 -0.92 -1.52
CA ILE A 470 -2.55 0.16 -2.28
C ILE A 470 -1.52 0.96 -3.07
N TYR A 471 -0.35 1.26 -2.48
CA TYR A 471 0.76 1.88 -3.21
C TYR A 471 1.20 1.04 -4.42
N ARG A 472 1.36 -0.28 -4.27
CA ARG A 472 1.61 -1.20 -5.39
C ARG A 472 0.51 -1.10 -6.46
N ASN A 473 -0.76 -1.20 -6.08
CA ASN A 473 -1.88 -1.19 -7.02
C ASN A 473 -1.96 0.14 -7.80
N ARG A 474 -1.76 1.28 -7.13
CA ARG A 474 -1.68 2.59 -7.78
C ARG A 474 -0.46 2.70 -8.70
N GLY A 475 0.68 2.13 -8.30
CA GLY A 475 1.87 2.02 -9.14
C GLY A 475 1.62 1.19 -10.39
N ASP A 476 0.95 0.05 -10.26
CA ASP A 476 0.56 -0.81 -11.39
C ASP A 476 -0.40 -0.10 -12.36
N ALA A 477 -1.35 0.70 -11.84
CA ALA A 477 -2.22 1.54 -12.68
C ALA A 477 -1.43 2.64 -13.43
N PHE A 478 -0.53 3.37 -12.77
CA PHE A 478 0.35 4.34 -13.44
C PHE A 478 1.23 3.68 -14.51
N ARG A 479 1.81 2.51 -14.22
CA ARG A 479 2.63 1.74 -15.17
C ARG A 479 1.83 1.31 -16.38
N SER A 480 0.58 0.85 -16.20
CA SER A 480 -0.31 0.47 -17.31
C SER A 480 -0.78 1.67 -18.14
N LYS A 481 -0.87 2.86 -17.53
CA LYS A 481 -1.11 4.14 -18.23
C LYS A 481 0.13 4.69 -18.95
N GLY A 482 1.32 4.14 -18.69
CA GLY A 482 2.61 4.61 -19.23
C GLY A 482 3.30 5.70 -18.42
N GLU A 483 2.75 6.11 -17.28
CA GLU A 483 3.32 7.13 -16.38
C GLU A 483 4.40 6.51 -15.46
N TYR A 484 5.49 6.03 -16.06
CA TYR A 484 6.46 5.16 -15.38
C TYR A 484 7.14 5.80 -14.15
N ASP A 485 7.46 7.08 -14.16
CA ASP A 485 8.07 7.75 -12.99
C ASP A 485 7.13 7.82 -11.79
N ARG A 486 5.83 8.04 -12.04
CA ARG A 486 4.80 7.98 -10.98
C ARG A 486 4.59 6.55 -10.52
N ALA A 487 4.71 5.55 -11.40
CA ALA A 487 4.71 4.15 -10.99
C ALA A 487 5.89 3.83 -10.05
N ILE A 488 7.11 4.20 -10.44
CA ILE A 488 8.34 4.01 -9.65
C ILE A 488 8.20 4.67 -8.27
N ALA A 489 7.79 5.93 -8.20
CA ALA A 489 7.59 6.62 -6.92
C ALA A 489 6.56 5.92 -6.00
N ASN A 490 5.54 5.28 -6.57
CA ASN A 490 4.58 4.48 -5.79
C ASN A 490 5.17 3.16 -5.30
N TYR A 491 5.94 2.47 -6.15
CA TYR A 491 6.66 1.26 -5.75
C TYR A 491 7.73 1.56 -4.68
N ASP A 492 8.39 2.71 -4.75
CA ASP A 492 9.34 3.17 -3.72
C ASP A 492 8.64 3.36 -2.36
N GLN A 493 7.44 3.94 -2.33
CA GLN A 493 6.64 4.05 -1.10
C GLN A 493 6.19 2.68 -0.57
N ALA A 494 5.74 1.78 -1.45
CA ALA A 494 5.40 0.40 -1.06
C ALA A 494 6.61 -0.34 -0.46
N LEU A 495 7.82 -0.18 -1.01
CA LEU A 495 9.05 -0.79 -0.52
C LEU A 495 9.65 -0.08 0.71
N GLN A 496 9.31 1.18 0.94
CA GLN A 496 9.61 1.87 2.20
C GLN A 496 8.75 1.32 3.36
N LEU A 497 7.52 0.89 3.07
CA LEU A 497 6.59 0.29 4.03
C LEU A 497 6.86 -1.21 4.25
N ASP A 498 7.11 -1.97 3.17
CA ASP A 498 7.56 -3.37 3.22
C ASP A 498 8.76 -3.62 2.28
N PRO A 499 10.00 -3.55 2.80
CA PRO A 499 11.20 -3.83 2.01
C PRO A 499 11.30 -5.25 1.44
N LYS A 500 10.54 -6.22 2.00
CA LYS A 500 10.57 -7.64 1.60
C LYS A 500 9.55 -7.99 0.52
N TYR A 501 8.81 -7.01 0.01
CA TYR A 501 7.74 -7.22 -0.96
C TYR A 501 8.29 -7.56 -2.36
N ALA A 502 8.69 -8.81 -2.58
CA ALA A 502 9.33 -9.30 -3.81
C ALA A 502 8.61 -8.91 -5.13
N ALA A 503 7.26 -8.99 -5.12
CA ALA A 503 6.44 -8.62 -6.28
C ALA A 503 6.56 -7.13 -6.67
N VAL A 504 6.78 -6.24 -5.69
CA VAL A 504 6.95 -4.79 -5.94
C VAL A 504 8.31 -4.51 -6.58
N HIS A 505 9.38 -5.17 -6.12
CA HIS A 505 10.69 -5.10 -6.78
C HIS A 505 10.58 -5.52 -8.26
N ASN A 506 9.93 -6.64 -8.57
CA ASN A 506 9.67 -7.02 -9.98
C ASN A 506 8.84 -5.97 -10.74
N ASN A 507 7.78 -5.41 -10.13
CA ASN A 507 6.93 -4.44 -10.81
C ASN A 507 7.64 -3.10 -11.07
N ARG A 508 8.54 -2.67 -10.17
CA ARG A 508 9.41 -1.50 -10.34
C ARG A 508 10.53 -1.76 -11.35
N GLY A 509 11.14 -2.95 -11.33
CA GLY A 509 12.08 -3.40 -12.34
C GLY A 509 11.48 -3.37 -13.75
N LEU A 510 10.20 -3.77 -13.89
CA LEU A 510 9.48 -3.67 -15.16
C LEU A 510 9.22 -2.21 -15.59
N ALA A 511 8.98 -1.29 -14.66
CA ALA A 511 8.89 0.13 -14.98
C ALA A 511 10.24 0.70 -15.43
N PHE A 512 11.35 0.37 -14.76
CA PHE A 512 12.70 0.75 -15.20
C PHE A 512 13.04 0.17 -16.58
N TYR A 513 12.69 -1.09 -16.84
CA TYR A 513 12.84 -1.72 -18.16
C TYR A 513 12.10 -0.94 -19.25
N ARG A 514 10.86 -0.52 -19.01
CA ARG A 514 10.07 0.29 -19.95
C ARG A 514 10.64 1.69 -20.19
N LYS A 515 11.36 2.26 -19.21
CA LYS A 515 12.14 3.51 -19.37
C LYS A 515 13.51 3.32 -20.03
N GLY A 516 13.95 2.09 -20.27
CA GLY A 516 15.32 1.80 -20.73
C GLY A 516 16.40 1.87 -19.64
N GLU A 517 16.02 2.02 -18.36
CA GLU A 517 16.92 2.06 -17.19
C GLU A 517 17.38 0.64 -16.79
N TYR A 518 17.94 -0.11 -17.76
CA TYR A 518 18.23 -1.54 -17.66
C TYR A 518 19.09 -1.94 -16.46
N GLY A 519 20.03 -1.10 -16.03
CA GLY A 519 20.85 -1.37 -14.83
C GLY A 519 20.05 -1.41 -13.53
N ARG A 520 19.04 -0.55 -13.39
CA ARG A 520 18.14 -0.54 -12.22
C ARG A 520 17.11 -1.67 -12.31
N ALA A 521 16.64 -1.98 -13.52
CA ALA A 521 15.77 -3.13 -13.75
C ALA A 521 16.43 -4.44 -13.30
N LEU A 522 17.70 -4.67 -13.66
CA LEU A 522 18.48 -5.83 -13.20
C LEU A 522 18.58 -5.90 -11.67
N ALA A 523 18.95 -4.79 -11.01
CA ALA A 523 19.07 -4.75 -9.55
C ALA A 523 17.76 -5.08 -8.84
N ASP A 524 16.63 -4.59 -9.35
CA ASP A 524 15.29 -4.90 -8.84
C ASP A 524 14.88 -6.36 -9.08
N TYR A 525 15.18 -6.94 -10.25
CA TYR A 525 14.92 -8.35 -10.52
C TYR A 525 15.81 -9.27 -9.67
N ASP A 526 17.08 -8.92 -9.46
CA ASP A 526 17.99 -9.63 -8.57
C ASP A 526 17.48 -9.61 -7.11
N GLN A 527 17.00 -8.44 -6.65
CA GLN A 527 16.42 -8.30 -5.31
C GLN A 527 15.10 -9.08 -5.15
N ALA A 528 14.25 -9.10 -6.18
CA ALA A 528 13.02 -9.89 -6.21
C ALA A 528 13.31 -11.40 -6.14
N LEU A 529 14.32 -11.88 -6.87
CA LEU A 529 14.75 -13.28 -6.88
C LEU A 529 15.50 -13.69 -5.60
N GLN A 530 16.19 -12.77 -4.93
CA GLN A 530 16.76 -13.00 -3.60
C GLN A 530 15.66 -13.20 -2.53
N LEU A 531 14.54 -12.48 -2.65
CA LEU A 531 13.41 -12.57 -1.72
C LEU A 531 12.50 -13.76 -2.01
N ASP A 532 12.22 -14.04 -3.29
CA ASP A 532 11.50 -15.24 -3.74
C ASP A 532 12.10 -15.80 -5.04
N PRO A 533 12.93 -16.87 -4.97
CA PRO A 533 13.58 -17.48 -6.12
C PRO A 533 12.66 -18.41 -6.94
N LYS A 534 11.36 -18.51 -6.64
CA LYS A 534 10.42 -19.39 -7.36
C LYS A 534 9.61 -18.68 -8.45
N GLN A 535 9.86 -17.40 -8.69
CA GLN A 535 9.09 -16.60 -9.65
C GLN A 535 9.63 -16.70 -11.09
N ALA A 536 9.08 -17.61 -11.90
CA ALA A 536 9.45 -17.80 -13.31
C ALA A 536 9.32 -16.51 -14.17
N VAL A 537 8.34 -15.67 -13.85
CA VAL A 537 8.14 -14.35 -14.51
C VAL A 537 9.34 -13.41 -14.31
N VAL A 538 9.97 -13.42 -13.14
CA VAL A 538 11.08 -12.49 -12.82
C VAL A 538 12.34 -12.91 -13.55
N TYR A 539 12.62 -14.22 -13.62
CA TYR A 539 13.69 -14.75 -14.48
C TYR A 539 13.48 -14.37 -15.95
N THR A 540 12.26 -14.51 -16.47
CA THR A 540 11.96 -14.13 -17.87
C THR A 540 12.16 -12.62 -18.09
N ASN A 541 11.66 -11.79 -17.18
CA ASN A 541 11.84 -10.33 -17.24
C ASN A 541 13.32 -9.92 -17.18
N ARG A 542 14.15 -10.60 -16.38
CA ARG A 542 15.60 -10.37 -16.28
C ARG A 542 16.34 -10.85 -17.52
N GLY A 543 15.96 -12.02 -18.04
CA GLY A 543 16.44 -12.57 -19.31
C GLY A 543 16.16 -11.64 -20.50
N ASP A 544 15.02 -10.94 -20.51
CA ASP A 544 14.70 -9.93 -21.53
C ASP A 544 15.65 -8.73 -21.48
N VAL A 545 16.10 -8.30 -20.29
CA VAL A 545 17.14 -7.26 -20.18
C VAL A 545 18.47 -7.77 -20.74
N PHE A 546 18.89 -8.98 -20.38
CA PHE A 546 20.12 -9.57 -20.91
C PHE A 546 20.06 -9.74 -22.44
N ARG A 547 18.91 -10.14 -22.99
CA ARG A 547 18.67 -10.22 -24.44
C ARG A 547 18.87 -8.87 -25.12
N ILE A 548 18.31 -7.78 -24.59
CA ILE A 548 18.47 -6.43 -25.16
C ILE A 548 19.92 -5.94 -25.06
N LYS A 549 20.63 -6.28 -23.99
CA LYS A 549 22.07 -5.95 -23.82
C LYS A 549 23.02 -6.80 -24.67
N GLY A 550 22.53 -7.78 -25.43
CA GLY A 550 23.36 -8.74 -26.18
C GLY A 550 24.01 -9.83 -25.32
N GLU A 551 23.67 -9.92 -24.03
CA GLU A 551 24.16 -10.94 -23.08
C GLU A 551 23.40 -12.28 -23.27
N HIS A 552 23.42 -12.81 -24.49
CA HIS A 552 22.54 -13.88 -24.95
C HIS A 552 22.60 -15.16 -24.11
N ASP A 553 23.79 -15.60 -23.69
CA ASP A 553 23.92 -16.84 -22.91
C ASP A 553 23.37 -16.68 -21.48
N ARG A 554 23.41 -15.47 -20.90
CA ARG A 554 22.74 -15.16 -19.61
C ARG A 554 21.22 -15.11 -19.77
N ALA A 555 20.74 -14.57 -20.89
CA ALA A 555 19.31 -14.59 -21.21
C ALA A 555 18.78 -16.03 -21.31
N ILE A 556 19.49 -16.91 -22.04
CA ILE A 556 19.16 -18.34 -22.15
C ILE A 556 19.14 -19.00 -20.77
N ALA A 557 20.16 -18.80 -19.94
CA ALA A 557 20.21 -19.40 -18.60
C ALA A 557 19.04 -18.96 -17.69
N ASP A 558 18.58 -17.72 -17.80
CA ASP A 558 17.40 -17.22 -17.10
C ASP A 558 16.10 -17.82 -17.63
N TYR A 559 15.92 -17.93 -18.95
CA TYR A 559 14.76 -18.62 -19.52
C TYR A 559 14.74 -20.12 -19.17
N ASP A 560 15.91 -20.78 -19.13
CA ASP A 560 16.05 -22.17 -18.69
C ASP A 560 15.68 -22.34 -17.21
N GLN A 561 15.95 -21.35 -16.36
CA GLN A 561 15.50 -21.35 -14.97
C GLN A 561 14.00 -21.07 -14.84
N ALA A 562 13.44 -20.15 -15.65
CA ALA A 562 12.00 -19.92 -15.71
C ALA A 562 11.24 -21.19 -16.12
N LEU A 563 11.71 -21.90 -17.15
CA LEU A 563 11.10 -23.14 -17.65
C LEU A 563 11.30 -24.35 -16.72
N ARG A 564 12.31 -24.34 -15.84
CA ARG A 564 12.45 -25.32 -14.75
C ARG A 564 11.43 -25.08 -13.62
N LEU A 565 11.01 -23.83 -13.42
CA LEU A 565 10.01 -23.45 -12.41
C LEU A 565 8.58 -23.63 -12.93
N ASP A 566 8.32 -23.22 -14.18
CA ASP A 566 7.06 -23.45 -14.90
C ASP A 566 7.32 -23.95 -16.33
N PRO A 567 7.27 -25.28 -16.57
CA PRO A 567 7.42 -25.88 -17.89
C PRO A 567 6.32 -25.53 -18.91
N LYS A 568 5.28 -24.79 -18.50
CA LYS A 568 4.19 -24.32 -19.39
C LYS A 568 4.29 -22.82 -19.69
N TYR A 569 5.33 -22.13 -19.23
CA TYR A 569 5.46 -20.68 -19.38
C TYR A 569 5.84 -20.26 -20.81
N ILE A 570 4.83 -20.05 -21.65
CA ILE A 570 4.97 -19.79 -23.09
C ILE A 570 5.91 -18.61 -23.42
N PHE A 571 5.96 -17.58 -22.57
CA PHE A 571 6.78 -16.40 -22.82
C PHE A 571 8.29 -16.70 -22.72
N ALA A 572 8.71 -17.61 -21.83
CA ALA A 572 10.11 -18.01 -21.74
C ALA A 572 10.54 -18.83 -22.97
N TYR A 573 9.69 -19.72 -23.49
CA TYR A 573 9.98 -20.41 -24.76
C TYR A 573 10.11 -19.40 -25.91
N ASN A 574 9.09 -18.55 -26.13
CA ASN A 574 9.14 -17.55 -27.22
C ASN A 574 10.36 -16.63 -27.12
N ASN A 575 10.69 -16.13 -25.92
CA ASN A 575 11.77 -15.17 -25.75
C ASN A 575 13.16 -15.83 -25.81
N ARG A 576 13.29 -17.12 -25.46
CA ARG A 576 14.50 -17.92 -25.69
C ARG A 576 14.67 -18.25 -27.17
N GLY A 577 13.57 -18.55 -27.88
CA GLY A 577 13.55 -18.70 -29.34
C GLY A 577 14.08 -17.46 -30.07
N LEU A 578 13.66 -16.26 -29.64
CA LEU A 578 14.19 -14.99 -30.17
C LEU A 578 15.70 -14.83 -29.92
N VAL A 579 16.25 -15.34 -28.80
CA VAL A 579 17.70 -15.33 -28.57
C VAL A 579 18.41 -16.31 -29.51
N PHE A 580 17.90 -17.52 -29.70
CA PHE A 580 18.48 -18.48 -30.65
C PHE A 580 18.45 -17.95 -32.08
N GLN A 581 17.36 -17.30 -32.50
CA GLN A 581 17.25 -16.64 -33.79
C GLN A 581 18.32 -15.53 -33.96
N ASN A 582 18.55 -14.70 -32.95
CA ASN A 582 19.61 -13.68 -32.97
C ASN A 582 21.03 -14.27 -33.02
N LYS A 583 21.25 -15.47 -32.47
CA LYS A 583 22.52 -16.21 -32.58
C LYS A 583 22.68 -16.97 -33.91
N GLY A 584 21.66 -16.97 -34.79
CA GLY A 584 21.63 -17.80 -36.00
C GLY A 584 21.34 -19.29 -35.75
N GLU A 585 20.99 -19.67 -34.52
CA GLU A 585 20.67 -21.05 -34.10
C GLU A 585 19.21 -21.39 -34.47
N TYR A 586 18.84 -21.19 -35.75
CA TYR A 586 17.44 -21.16 -36.21
C TYR A 586 16.62 -22.41 -35.89
N ASP A 587 17.20 -23.61 -35.98
CA ASP A 587 16.47 -24.85 -35.69
C ASP A 587 16.11 -24.97 -34.19
N ARG A 588 16.92 -24.41 -33.28
CA ARG A 588 16.58 -24.31 -31.84
C ARG A 588 15.49 -23.27 -31.60
N ALA A 589 15.50 -22.16 -32.32
CA ALA A 589 14.45 -21.17 -32.27
C ALA A 589 13.09 -21.77 -32.70
N ILE A 590 13.07 -22.52 -33.80
CA ILE A 590 11.88 -23.23 -34.29
C ILE A 590 11.33 -24.21 -33.23
N VAL A 591 12.18 -25.00 -32.57
CA VAL A 591 11.75 -25.92 -31.49
C VAL A 591 11.07 -25.19 -30.33
N ASP A 592 11.57 -24.01 -29.95
CA ASP A 592 10.96 -23.19 -28.88
C ASP A 592 9.64 -22.54 -29.32
N TYR A 593 9.53 -22.10 -30.57
CA TYR A 593 8.26 -21.60 -31.12
C TYR A 593 7.23 -22.73 -31.30
N ASP A 594 7.65 -23.93 -31.72
CA ASP A 594 6.80 -25.12 -31.80
C ASP A 594 6.23 -25.50 -30.43
N GLN A 595 7.06 -25.46 -29.38
CA GLN A 595 6.62 -25.73 -28.01
C GLN A 595 5.70 -24.62 -27.47
N THR A 596 5.96 -23.36 -27.84
CA THR A 596 5.05 -22.24 -27.56
C THR A 596 3.66 -22.49 -28.15
N LEU A 597 3.61 -22.85 -29.44
CA LEU A 597 2.37 -23.09 -30.18
C LEU A 597 1.67 -24.40 -29.81
N ARG A 598 2.39 -25.37 -29.23
CA ARG A 598 1.79 -26.56 -28.61
C ARG A 598 1.04 -26.22 -27.31
N LEU A 599 1.52 -25.23 -26.56
CA LEU A 599 0.95 -24.79 -25.28
C LEU A 599 -0.16 -23.75 -25.48
N ASP A 600 0.02 -22.80 -26.40
CA ASP A 600 -1.03 -21.87 -26.88
C ASP A 600 -1.07 -21.84 -28.42
N PRO A 601 -1.94 -22.66 -29.04
CA PRO A 601 -2.12 -22.68 -30.49
C PRO A 601 -2.65 -21.39 -31.13
N LYS A 602 -3.03 -20.38 -30.34
CA LYS A 602 -3.55 -19.08 -30.82
C LYS A 602 -2.52 -17.95 -30.70
N TYR A 603 -1.31 -18.23 -30.23
CA TYR A 603 -0.30 -17.21 -29.96
C TYR A 603 0.35 -16.68 -31.25
N ALA A 604 -0.34 -15.72 -31.90
CA ALA A 604 0.04 -15.11 -33.18
C ALA A 604 1.49 -14.60 -33.26
N ILE A 605 2.06 -14.17 -32.13
CA ILE A 605 3.44 -13.68 -32.04
C ILE A 605 4.45 -14.81 -32.32
N ALA A 606 4.27 -16.01 -31.78
CA ALA A 606 5.18 -17.13 -32.06
C ALA A 606 5.08 -17.62 -33.50
N TYR A 607 3.88 -17.59 -34.10
CA TYR A 607 3.74 -17.83 -35.53
C TYR A 607 4.55 -16.83 -36.35
N ALA A 608 4.43 -15.51 -36.10
CA ALA A 608 5.21 -14.51 -36.82
C ALA A 608 6.73 -14.67 -36.60
N ASN A 609 7.18 -14.90 -35.35
CA ASN A 609 8.60 -15.11 -35.05
C ASN A 609 9.18 -16.38 -35.71
N ARG A 610 8.39 -17.46 -35.78
CA ARG A 610 8.76 -18.69 -36.49
C ARG A 610 8.77 -18.47 -38.01
N GLY A 611 7.83 -17.67 -38.53
CA GLY A 611 7.80 -17.20 -39.92
C GLY A 611 9.05 -16.39 -40.30
N ASP A 612 9.44 -15.41 -39.46
CA ASP A 612 10.68 -14.64 -39.62
C ASP A 612 11.92 -15.54 -39.61
N THR A 613 11.90 -16.60 -38.79
CA THR A 613 12.97 -17.61 -38.72
C THR A 613 13.03 -18.46 -40.00
N PHE A 614 11.89 -18.94 -40.52
CA PHE A 614 11.85 -19.63 -41.82
C PHE A 614 12.28 -18.73 -42.97
N GLN A 615 11.87 -17.46 -42.97
CA GLN A 615 12.31 -16.47 -43.95
C GLN A 615 13.84 -16.26 -43.89
N SER A 616 14.43 -16.24 -42.69
CA SER A 616 15.88 -16.15 -42.48
C SER A 616 16.63 -17.39 -43.00
N LYS A 617 15.99 -18.57 -43.02
CA LYS A 617 16.50 -19.80 -43.65
C LYS A 617 16.23 -19.89 -45.16
N GLY A 618 15.49 -18.95 -45.74
CA GLY A 618 15.03 -19.01 -47.14
C GLY A 618 13.84 -19.95 -47.39
N GLU A 619 13.22 -20.51 -46.33
CA GLU A 619 12.07 -21.42 -46.40
C GLU A 619 10.74 -20.64 -46.57
N TYR A 620 10.65 -19.84 -47.63
CA TYR A 620 9.60 -18.80 -47.79
C TYR A 620 8.16 -19.33 -47.74
N ASP A 621 7.87 -20.51 -48.29
CA ASP A 621 6.50 -21.08 -48.25
C ASP A 621 6.05 -21.44 -46.83
N ARG A 622 6.98 -21.89 -45.97
CA ARG A 622 6.69 -22.13 -44.54
C ARG A 622 6.53 -20.83 -43.79
N ALA A 623 7.33 -19.81 -44.13
CA ALA A 623 7.16 -18.47 -43.56
C ALA A 623 5.77 -17.90 -43.88
N ILE A 624 5.32 -17.99 -45.14
CA ILE A 624 3.99 -17.54 -45.58
C ILE A 624 2.88 -18.26 -44.79
N ALA A 625 2.94 -19.59 -44.68
CA ALA A 625 1.97 -20.37 -43.92
C ALA A 625 1.90 -19.99 -42.44
N ASP A 626 3.03 -19.66 -41.82
CA ASP A 626 3.09 -19.17 -40.45
C ASP A 626 2.51 -17.76 -40.30
N TYR A 627 2.81 -16.83 -41.20
CA TYR A 627 2.16 -15.52 -41.17
C TYR A 627 0.65 -15.60 -41.46
N ASP A 628 0.20 -16.54 -42.30
CA ASP A 628 -1.24 -16.82 -42.51
C ASP A 628 -1.92 -17.23 -41.20
N GLN A 629 -1.29 -18.10 -40.39
CA GLN A 629 -1.78 -18.46 -39.05
C GLN A 629 -1.73 -17.27 -38.07
N ALA A 630 -0.64 -16.49 -38.08
CA ALA A 630 -0.53 -15.28 -37.26
C ALA A 630 -1.66 -14.28 -37.54
N LEU A 631 -2.03 -14.10 -38.82
CA LEU A 631 -3.10 -13.22 -39.26
C LEU A 631 -4.50 -13.82 -39.07
N GLN A 632 -4.65 -15.15 -39.12
CA GLN A 632 -5.89 -15.83 -38.75
C GLN A 632 -6.23 -15.61 -37.26
N HIS A 633 -5.22 -15.61 -36.39
CA HIS A 633 -5.40 -15.37 -34.94
C HIS A 633 -5.42 -13.90 -34.56
N ASN A 634 -4.69 -13.04 -35.28
CA ASN A 634 -4.71 -11.58 -35.11
C ASN A 634 -4.75 -10.85 -36.47
N PRO A 635 -5.95 -10.59 -37.01
CA PRO A 635 -6.12 -9.90 -38.31
C PRO A 635 -5.65 -8.45 -38.36
N LYS A 636 -5.14 -7.88 -37.24
CA LYS A 636 -4.58 -6.53 -37.18
C LYS A 636 -3.06 -6.53 -36.96
N TYR A 637 -2.40 -7.67 -37.14
CA TYR A 637 -0.97 -7.79 -36.83
C TYR A 637 -0.08 -7.27 -37.95
N VAL A 638 0.23 -5.97 -37.90
CA VAL A 638 1.04 -5.23 -38.90
C VAL A 638 2.37 -5.92 -39.22
N ILE A 639 3.05 -6.49 -38.21
CA ILE A 639 4.33 -7.19 -38.38
C ILE A 639 4.17 -8.42 -39.27
N ALA A 640 3.12 -9.22 -39.07
CA ALA A 640 2.87 -10.41 -39.88
C ALA A 640 2.53 -10.07 -41.35
N TYR A 641 1.76 -9.01 -41.60
CA TYR A 641 1.56 -8.50 -42.96
C TYR A 641 2.88 -8.09 -43.62
N ASN A 642 3.72 -7.31 -42.93
CA ASN A 642 5.00 -6.85 -43.48
C ASN A 642 5.99 -8.01 -43.71
N GLY A 643 6.03 -9.01 -42.81
CA GLY A 643 6.83 -10.22 -42.97
C GLY A 643 6.37 -11.12 -44.13
N ARG A 644 5.06 -11.32 -44.26
CA ARG A 644 4.45 -12.09 -45.37
C ARG A 644 4.64 -11.40 -46.72
N GLY A 645 4.46 -10.09 -46.77
CA GLY A 645 4.77 -9.27 -47.94
C GLY A 645 6.23 -9.36 -48.35
N LEU A 646 7.16 -9.43 -47.38
CA LEU A 646 8.59 -9.64 -47.67
C LEU A 646 8.87 -11.05 -48.20
N ALA A 647 8.18 -12.08 -47.70
CA ALA A 647 8.29 -13.44 -48.24
C ALA A 647 7.78 -13.52 -49.69
N PHE A 648 6.61 -12.92 -49.98
CA PHE A 648 6.10 -12.82 -51.36
C PHE A 648 7.05 -12.03 -52.27
N TYR A 649 7.61 -10.92 -51.81
CA TYR A 649 8.59 -10.13 -52.56
C TYR A 649 9.84 -10.98 -52.91
N ARG A 650 10.37 -11.76 -51.96
CA ARG A 650 11.52 -12.65 -52.18
C ARG A 650 11.21 -13.81 -53.15
N LYS A 651 9.96 -14.28 -53.21
CA LYS A 651 9.48 -15.27 -54.20
C LYS A 651 9.18 -14.68 -55.59
N GLY A 652 9.20 -13.35 -55.76
CA GLY A 652 8.77 -12.68 -57.00
C GLY A 652 7.26 -12.48 -57.13
N GLU A 653 6.47 -12.82 -56.10
CA GLU A 653 5.00 -12.64 -56.06
C GLU A 653 4.63 -11.18 -55.73
N HIS A 654 5.10 -10.24 -56.57
CA HIS A 654 5.11 -8.80 -56.26
C HIS A 654 3.72 -8.19 -56.00
N ASP A 655 2.67 -8.63 -56.70
CA ASP A 655 1.30 -8.12 -56.45
C ASP A 655 0.77 -8.51 -55.06
N ARG A 656 1.07 -9.73 -54.59
CA ARG A 656 0.70 -10.17 -53.22
C ARG A 656 1.51 -9.42 -52.17
N ALA A 657 2.78 -9.16 -52.45
CA ALA A 657 3.61 -8.31 -51.59
C ALA A 657 3.03 -6.89 -51.44
N ILE A 658 2.63 -6.27 -52.56
CA ILE A 658 2.03 -4.92 -52.56
C ILE A 658 0.73 -4.89 -51.74
N ALA A 659 -0.15 -5.89 -51.91
CA ALA A 659 -1.40 -6.00 -51.15
C ALA A 659 -1.16 -6.12 -49.63
N ASP A 660 -0.19 -6.92 -49.21
CA ASP A 660 0.17 -7.06 -47.80
C ASP A 660 0.77 -5.77 -47.21
N TYR A 661 1.60 -5.05 -47.97
CA TYR A 661 2.11 -3.74 -47.53
C TYR A 661 1.02 -2.66 -47.54
N GLU A 662 0.03 -2.73 -48.45
CA GLU A 662 -1.16 -1.87 -48.43
C GLU A 662 -1.97 -2.06 -47.15
N GLU A 663 -2.22 -3.30 -46.73
CA GLU A 663 -2.94 -3.58 -45.48
C GLU A 663 -2.11 -3.23 -44.23
N ALA A 664 -0.80 -3.46 -44.26
CA ALA A 664 0.11 -2.99 -43.20
C ALA A 664 0.06 -1.46 -43.05
N LEU A 665 0.03 -0.70 -44.15
CA LEU A 665 -0.08 0.75 -44.15
C LEU A 665 -1.50 1.26 -43.80
N ARG A 666 -2.54 0.47 -44.06
CA ARG A 666 -3.91 0.76 -43.61
C ARG A 666 -4.03 0.66 -42.09
N LEU A 667 -3.29 -0.26 -41.48
CA LEU A 667 -3.24 -0.49 -40.04
C LEU A 667 -2.25 0.45 -39.31
N ASP A 668 -1.07 0.71 -39.91
CA ASP A 668 -0.08 1.70 -39.45
C ASP A 668 0.33 2.66 -40.59
N PRO A 669 -0.38 3.80 -40.75
CA PRO A 669 -0.06 4.81 -41.76
C PRO A 669 1.28 5.55 -41.56
N LYS A 670 2.03 5.25 -40.49
CA LYS A 670 3.33 5.88 -40.19
C LYS A 670 4.52 4.92 -40.33
N SER A 671 4.28 3.70 -40.83
CA SER A 671 5.35 2.72 -41.05
C SER A 671 6.24 3.07 -42.26
N ALA A 672 7.34 3.78 -41.99
CA ALA A 672 8.38 4.05 -43.00
C ALA A 672 8.94 2.77 -43.64
N ALA A 673 8.96 1.64 -42.91
CA ALA A 673 9.39 0.35 -43.41
C ALA A 673 8.39 -0.26 -44.41
N ALA A 674 7.08 -0.17 -44.15
CA ALA A 674 6.08 -0.66 -45.09
C ALA A 674 6.04 0.18 -46.38
N PHE A 675 6.17 1.51 -46.28
CA PHE A 675 6.35 2.38 -47.45
C PHE A 675 7.62 2.01 -48.26
N ASN A 676 8.76 1.82 -47.60
CA ASN A 676 9.99 1.34 -48.25
C ASN A 676 9.76 0.03 -49.02
N ASN A 677 9.15 -0.94 -48.36
CA ASN A 677 8.99 -2.29 -48.88
C ASN A 677 7.98 -2.33 -50.04
N ARG A 678 6.90 -1.54 -49.98
CA ARG A 678 5.97 -1.36 -51.09
C ARG A 678 6.61 -0.66 -52.28
N GLY A 679 7.38 0.41 -52.03
CA GLY A 679 8.17 1.09 -53.07
C GLY A 679 9.17 0.15 -53.76
N ALA A 680 9.84 -0.71 -53.00
CA ALA A 680 10.74 -1.73 -53.55
C ALA A 680 10.01 -2.77 -54.43
N ALA A 681 8.81 -3.21 -54.04
CA ALA A 681 7.98 -4.11 -54.83
C ALA A 681 7.44 -3.43 -56.11
N LEU A 682 6.96 -2.19 -56.01
CA LEU A 682 6.50 -1.39 -57.15
C LEU A 682 7.62 -1.15 -58.18
N ASN A 683 8.85 -0.90 -57.73
CA ASN A 683 10.02 -0.82 -58.60
C ASN A 683 10.26 -2.10 -59.40
N LYS A 684 10.15 -3.28 -58.78
CA LYS A 684 10.32 -4.56 -59.49
C LYS A 684 9.19 -4.82 -60.50
N LYS A 685 8.01 -4.24 -60.29
CA LYS A 685 6.88 -4.26 -61.22
C LYS A 685 6.96 -3.19 -62.32
N GLY A 686 7.90 -2.25 -62.22
CA GLY A 686 8.04 -1.12 -63.15
C GLY A 686 7.10 0.06 -62.89
N GLU A 687 6.37 0.08 -61.77
CA GLU A 687 5.46 1.15 -61.36
C GLU A 687 6.21 2.31 -60.69
N TYR A 688 7.22 2.87 -61.37
CA TYR A 688 8.23 3.76 -60.78
C TYR A 688 7.67 5.03 -60.13
N ASP A 689 6.61 5.64 -60.65
CA ASP A 689 6.03 6.86 -60.06
C ASP A 689 5.30 6.60 -58.73
N ARG A 690 4.62 5.45 -58.61
CA ARG A 690 4.08 5.00 -57.32
C ARG A 690 5.20 4.64 -56.34
N ALA A 691 6.26 3.99 -56.84
CA ALA A 691 7.43 3.68 -56.02
C ALA A 691 8.07 4.95 -55.45
N ILE A 692 8.35 5.96 -56.28
CA ILE A 692 8.91 7.24 -55.84
C ILE A 692 8.01 7.90 -54.78
N THR A 693 6.69 7.89 -54.98
CA THR A 693 5.72 8.47 -54.03
C THR A 693 5.79 7.81 -52.63
N ASP A 694 5.88 6.47 -52.59
CA ASP A 694 6.03 5.73 -51.33
C ASP A 694 7.39 5.99 -50.68
N LEU A 695 8.45 6.05 -51.47
CA LEU A 695 9.82 6.23 -50.99
C LEU A 695 10.04 7.66 -50.47
N ASP A 696 9.42 8.66 -51.09
CA ASP A 696 9.32 10.03 -50.56
C ASP A 696 8.61 10.07 -49.19
N GLN A 697 7.60 9.24 -48.99
CA GLN A 697 6.89 9.16 -47.71
C GLN A 697 7.71 8.42 -46.65
N ALA A 698 8.40 7.33 -47.02
CA ALA A 698 9.36 6.66 -46.15
C ALA A 698 10.48 7.60 -45.67
N LEU A 699 11.01 8.44 -46.56
CA LEU A 699 12.04 9.42 -46.24
C LEU A 699 11.51 10.60 -45.42
N ARG A 700 10.28 11.06 -45.66
CA ARG A 700 9.63 12.06 -44.80
C ARG A 700 9.43 11.55 -43.37
N LEU A 701 9.09 10.27 -43.21
CA LEU A 701 8.92 9.63 -41.90
C LEU A 701 10.26 9.30 -41.23
N LYS A 702 11.30 8.98 -41.99
CA LYS A 702 12.64 8.64 -41.48
C LYS A 702 13.74 9.07 -42.47
N PRO A 703 14.25 10.31 -42.39
CA PRO A 703 15.26 10.82 -43.34
C PRO A 703 16.56 10.03 -43.36
N GLY A 704 17.02 9.52 -42.21
CA GLY A 704 18.23 8.70 -42.12
C GLY A 704 18.07 7.24 -42.57
N PHE A 705 17.13 6.93 -43.46
CA PHE A 705 16.87 5.57 -43.93
C PHE A 705 17.51 5.35 -45.31
N ALA A 706 18.59 4.57 -45.36
CA ALA A 706 19.36 4.35 -46.59
C ALA A 706 18.59 3.57 -47.68
N ASN A 707 17.75 2.59 -47.30
CA ASN A 707 17.06 1.73 -48.27
C ASN A 707 16.07 2.50 -49.17
N PRO A 708 15.25 3.45 -48.65
CA PRO A 708 14.42 4.27 -49.51
C PRO A 708 15.19 5.09 -50.54
N HIS A 709 16.33 5.69 -50.16
CA HIS A 709 17.20 6.40 -51.09
C HIS A 709 17.71 5.46 -52.19
N TYR A 710 18.23 4.28 -51.84
CA TYR A 710 18.65 3.27 -52.82
C TYR A 710 17.53 2.93 -53.82
N HIS A 711 16.35 2.57 -53.32
CA HIS A 711 15.22 2.22 -54.18
C HIS A 711 14.71 3.41 -55.02
N ARG A 712 14.73 4.65 -54.48
CA ARG A 712 14.25 5.83 -55.21
C ARG A 712 15.25 6.23 -56.30
N GLY A 713 16.54 6.12 -56.02
CA GLY A 713 17.60 6.28 -57.02
C GLY A 713 17.51 5.24 -58.14
N THR A 714 17.25 3.98 -57.82
CA THR A 714 16.96 2.93 -58.82
C THR A 714 15.75 3.30 -59.69
N ALA A 715 14.67 3.82 -59.09
CA ALA A 715 13.47 4.26 -59.82
C ALA A 715 13.79 5.41 -60.80
N PHE A 716 14.51 6.44 -60.34
CA PHE A 716 14.96 7.55 -61.18
C PHE A 716 15.87 7.09 -62.33
N ARG A 717 16.81 6.15 -62.06
CA ARG A 717 17.67 5.56 -63.11
C ARG A 717 16.83 4.88 -64.20
N HIS A 718 15.82 4.09 -63.82
CA HIS A 718 14.92 3.44 -64.79
C HIS A 718 14.02 4.43 -65.55
N LYS A 719 13.75 5.62 -64.99
CA LYS A 719 13.09 6.73 -65.71
C LYS A 719 14.05 7.60 -66.54
N GLY A 720 15.36 7.35 -66.49
CA GLY A 720 16.38 8.13 -67.20
C GLY A 720 16.81 9.43 -66.50
N ASP A 721 16.31 9.73 -65.29
CA ASP A 721 16.74 10.89 -64.49
C ASP A 721 18.01 10.54 -63.72
N LEU A 722 19.14 10.54 -64.44
CA LEU A 722 20.44 10.12 -63.90
C LEU A 722 20.97 11.08 -62.81
N ASP A 723 20.59 12.36 -62.84
CA ASP A 723 20.99 13.33 -61.82
C ASP A 723 20.34 13.04 -60.47
N ARG A 724 19.00 12.84 -60.43
CA ARG A 724 18.31 12.47 -59.19
C ARG A 724 18.71 11.07 -58.73
N ALA A 725 18.92 10.14 -59.66
CA ALA A 725 19.40 8.81 -59.35
C ALA A 725 20.74 8.84 -58.60
N LEU A 726 21.72 9.61 -59.10
CA LEU A 726 23.02 9.75 -58.45
C LEU A 726 22.93 10.50 -57.12
N ALA A 727 22.08 11.53 -56.99
CA ALA A 727 21.87 12.23 -55.73
C ALA A 727 21.36 11.28 -54.62
N ASP A 728 20.37 10.45 -54.93
CA ASP A 728 19.84 9.45 -54.01
C ASP A 728 20.83 8.32 -53.70
N LEU A 729 21.53 7.80 -54.71
CA LEU A 729 22.49 6.71 -54.52
C LEU A 729 23.73 7.18 -53.75
N ASN A 730 24.15 8.44 -53.91
CA ASN A 730 25.15 9.08 -53.06
C ASN A 730 24.71 9.12 -51.59
N GLU A 731 23.47 9.51 -51.31
CA GLU A 731 22.94 9.57 -49.96
C GLU A 731 22.77 8.16 -49.35
N ALA A 732 22.35 7.17 -50.16
CA ALA A 732 22.25 5.78 -49.74
C ALA A 732 23.59 5.20 -49.26
N VAL A 733 24.70 5.43 -50.00
CA VAL A 733 26.03 4.98 -49.55
C VAL A 733 26.62 5.86 -48.46
N ARG A 734 26.25 7.14 -48.36
CA ARG A 734 26.65 8.02 -47.25
C ARG A 734 26.03 7.56 -45.92
N LEU A 735 24.74 7.18 -45.95
CA LEU A 735 24.00 6.65 -44.81
C LEU A 735 24.39 5.19 -44.48
N ASN A 736 24.77 4.39 -45.48
CA ASN A 736 25.29 3.04 -45.28
C ASN A 736 26.50 2.73 -46.19
N PRO A 737 27.74 3.02 -45.72
CA PRO A 737 28.97 2.73 -46.48
C PRO A 737 29.28 1.25 -46.71
N LYS A 738 28.45 0.32 -46.23
CA LYS A 738 28.55 -1.12 -46.51
C LYS A 738 27.49 -1.63 -47.47
N TYR A 739 26.72 -0.75 -48.11
CA TYR A 739 25.61 -1.12 -48.97
C TYR A 739 26.07 -1.50 -50.40
N ALA A 740 26.58 -2.73 -50.56
CA ALA A 740 27.13 -3.23 -51.83
C ALA A 740 26.19 -3.00 -53.04
N ASP A 741 24.90 -3.32 -52.90
CA ASP A 741 23.92 -3.16 -53.97
C ASP A 741 23.74 -1.67 -54.39
N ALA A 742 23.89 -0.73 -53.45
CA ALA A 742 23.82 0.71 -53.75
C ALA A 742 25.08 1.23 -54.48
N TYR A 743 26.27 0.73 -54.14
CA TYR A 743 27.48 0.96 -54.93
C TYR A 743 27.33 0.38 -56.34
N GLN A 744 26.79 -0.84 -56.49
CA GLN A 744 26.53 -1.45 -57.79
C GLN A 744 25.59 -0.60 -58.65
N GLU A 745 24.41 -0.22 -58.14
CA GLU A 745 23.47 0.63 -58.90
C GLU A 745 24.04 2.03 -59.18
N ARG A 746 24.85 2.61 -58.29
CA ARG A 746 25.52 3.89 -58.54
C ARG A 746 26.57 3.77 -59.65
N GLY A 747 27.35 2.69 -59.67
CA GLY A 747 28.27 2.38 -60.76
C GLY A 747 27.56 2.21 -62.11
N VAL A 748 26.43 1.49 -62.15
CA VAL A 748 25.57 1.39 -63.35
C VAL A 748 25.07 2.78 -63.79
N THR A 749 24.70 3.64 -62.84
CA THR A 749 24.23 5.01 -63.12
C THR A 749 25.34 5.90 -63.69
N PHE A 750 26.56 5.84 -63.13
CA PHE A 750 27.72 6.54 -63.68
C PHE A 750 28.08 6.06 -65.09
N GLN A 751 28.01 4.75 -65.35
CA GLN A 751 28.24 4.21 -66.69
C GLN A 751 27.18 4.72 -67.69
N ALA A 752 25.90 4.73 -67.31
CA ALA A 752 24.82 5.29 -68.12
C ALA A 752 24.97 6.80 -68.39
N ARG A 753 25.64 7.53 -67.48
CA ARG A 753 25.98 8.96 -67.62
C ARG A 753 27.23 9.21 -68.48
N GLY A 754 28.00 8.18 -68.84
CA GLY A 754 29.26 8.31 -69.57
C GLY A 754 30.48 8.62 -68.69
N GLU A 755 30.43 8.27 -67.40
CA GLU A 755 31.51 8.46 -66.42
C GLU A 755 32.16 7.10 -66.01
N PRO A 756 32.81 6.37 -66.95
CA PRO A 756 33.29 5.01 -66.69
C PRO A 756 34.35 4.92 -65.58
N ASP A 757 35.13 5.99 -65.38
CA ASP A 757 36.14 6.09 -64.30
C ASP A 757 35.50 5.90 -62.91
N ARG A 758 34.36 6.58 -62.67
CA ARG A 758 33.61 6.49 -61.42
C ARG A 758 32.82 5.19 -61.32
N ALA A 759 32.28 4.72 -62.45
CA ALA A 759 31.59 3.43 -62.52
C ALA A 759 32.49 2.28 -62.04
N LEU A 760 33.74 2.23 -62.52
CA LEU A 760 34.70 1.20 -62.16
C LEU A 760 35.13 1.27 -60.69
N ALA A 761 35.26 2.47 -60.11
CA ALA A 761 35.54 2.63 -58.69
C ALA A 761 34.40 2.08 -57.81
N ASP A 762 33.14 2.38 -58.16
CA ASP A 762 31.96 1.86 -57.47
C ASP A 762 31.80 0.35 -57.64
N PHE A 763 32.08 -0.20 -58.84
CA PHE A 763 32.08 -1.65 -59.06
C PHE A 763 33.16 -2.37 -58.26
N ALA A 764 34.35 -1.77 -58.10
CA ALA A 764 35.41 -2.34 -57.25
C ALA A 764 34.99 -2.37 -55.77
N GLU A 765 34.35 -1.31 -55.28
CA GLU A 765 33.86 -1.25 -53.90
C GLU A 765 32.67 -2.20 -53.67
N ALA A 766 31.76 -2.33 -54.64
CA ALA A 766 30.68 -3.31 -54.60
C ALA A 766 31.21 -4.76 -54.50
N VAL A 767 32.23 -5.12 -55.29
CA VAL A 767 32.92 -6.43 -55.18
C VAL A 767 33.64 -6.58 -53.84
N ARG A 768 34.32 -5.54 -53.35
CA ARG A 768 35.00 -5.57 -52.04
C ARG A 768 34.03 -5.84 -50.89
N LEU A 769 32.80 -5.34 -50.99
CA LEU A 769 31.73 -5.57 -50.01
C LEU A 769 30.98 -6.90 -50.24
N LYS A 770 30.89 -7.37 -51.50
CA LYS A 770 30.17 -8.59 -51.90
C LYS A 770 30.95 -9.33 -53.00
N PRO A 771 31.94 -10.17 -52.64
CA PRO A 771 32.80 -10.87 -53.61
C PRO A 771 32.06 -11.77 -54.60
N GLU A 772 30.86 -12.23 -54.22
CA GLU A 772 29.94 -13.02 -55.05
C GLU A 772 29.60 -12.36 -56.40
N LEU A 773 29.69 -11.03 -56.51
CA LEU A 773 29.44 -10.29 -57.75
C LEU A 773 30.42 -10.66 -58.88
N GLU A 774 31.61 -11.20 -58.57
CA GLU A 774 32.54 -11.75 -59.56
C GLU A 774 32.00 -12.99 -60.29
N ALA A 775 30.91 -13.61 -59.80
CA ALA A 775 30.21 -14.71 -60.47
C ALA A 775 28.94 -14.27 -61.23
N ASP A 776 28.50 -13.01 -61.10
CA ASP A 776 27.31 -12.51 -61.79
C ASP A 776 27.66 -12.05 -63.21
N ALA A 777 27.26 -12.84 -64.21
CA ALA A 777 27.48 -12.55 -65.62
C ALA A 777 26.90 -11.21 -66.10
N THR A 778 25.83 -10.71 -65.45
CA THR A 778 25.22 -9.41 -65.76
C THR A 778 26.09 -8.27 -65.23
N PHE A 779 26.58 -8.41 -63.99
CA PHE A 779 27.52 -7.46 -63.39
C PHE A 779 28.83 -7.41 -64.16
N LEU A 780 29.42 -8.57 -64.46
CA LEU A 780 30.65 -8.70 -65.25
C LEU A 780 30.51 -8.05 -66.63
N LYS A 781 29.36 -8.21 -67.30
CA LYS A 781 29.09 -7.57 -68.59
C LYS A 781 29.12 -6.03 -68.48
N VAL A 782 28.36 -5.44 -67.55
CA VAL A 782 28.30 -3.96 -67.41
C VAL A 782 29.65 -3.40 -66.95
N ARG A 783 30.39 -4.13 -66.09
CA ARG A 783 31.76 -3.76 -65.73
C ARG A 783 32.71 -3.80 -66.93
N GLY A 784 32.60 -4.82 -67.78
CA GLY A 784 33.36 -4.94 -69.03
C GLY A 784 33.02 -3.82 -70.03
N GLU A 785 31.75 -3.43 -70.14
CA GLU A 785 31.32 -2.28 -70.94
C GLU A 785 31.92 -0.96 -70.41
N ALA A 786 32.03 -0.77 -69.10
CA ALA A 786 32.72 0.37 -68.51
C ALA A 786 34.24 0.36 -68.78
N GLN A 787 34.89 -0.81 -68.69
CA GLN A 787 36.31 -0.97 -69.07
C GLN A 787 36.54 -0.67 -70.55
N ALA A 788 35.68 -1.17 -71.45
CA ALA A 788 35.76 -0.91 -72.88
C ALA A 788 35.49 0.56 -73.23
N ALA A 789 34.50 1.19 -72.58
CA ALA A 789 34.22 2.61 -72.73
C ALA A 789 35.42 3.47 -72.32
N LEU A 790 36.06 3.15 -71.18
CA LEU A 790 37.29 3.81 -70.75
C LEU A 790 38.45 3.61 -71.74
N ALA A 791 38.69 2.38 -72.21
CA ALA A 791 39.75 2.05 -73.16
C ALA A 791 39.54 2.67 -74.56
N SER A 792 38.29 2.96 -74.94
CA SER A 792 37.93 3.55 -76.24
C SER A 792 38.10 5.08 -76.33
N ARG A 793 38.45 5.75 -75.21
CA ARG A 793 38.72 7.20 -75.20
C ARG A 793 40.00 7.50 -76.01
N PRO A 794 39.98 8.45 -76.97
CA PRO A 794 41.11 8.68 -77.87
C PRO A 794 42.44 8.96 -77.14
N ALA A 795 43.55 8.44 -77.67
CA ALA A 795 44.87 8.44 -77.02
C ALA A 795 45.49 9.84 -76.74
N ALA A 796 44.87 10.93 -77.20
CA ALA A 796 45.14 12.28 -76.70
C ALA A 796 44.85 12.44 -75.19
N ALA A 797 44.18 11.46 -74.56
CA ALA A 797 43.94 11.37 -73.12
C ALA A 797 44.86 10.37 -72.37
N ALA A 798 45.84 9.72 -73.02
CA ALA A 798 46.47 8.50 -72.49
C ALA A 798 48.02 8.38 -72.62
N VAL A 799 48.77 9.49 -72.56
CA VAL A 799 50.17 9.53 -72.05
C VAL A 799 50.31 10.89 -71.36
N VAL A 800 50.19 11.05 -70.04
CA VAL A 800 50.82 10.28 -68.95
C VAL A 800 49.78 9.75 -67.96
N ALA A 801 49.64 8.42 -67.89
CA ALA A 801 48.88 7.73 -66.84
C ALA A 801 49.72 7.60 -65.54
N ALA A 802 50.07 8.75 -64.97
CA ALA A 802 50.67 8.91 -63.65
C ALA A 802 50.27 10.31 -63.13
N VAL A 803 48.97 10.52 -62.95
CA VAL A 803 48.39 11.86 -62.80
C VAL A 803 48.66 12.42 -61.41
N GLN A 804 49.64 13.32 -61.33
CA GLN A 804 49.78 14.27 -60.25
C GLN A 804 48.86 15.49 -60.51
N THR A 805 48.28 16.03 -59.43
CA THR A 805 47.75 17.41 -59.31
C THR A 805 48.79 18.43 -59.79
N PRO A 806 48.49 19.49 -60.58
CA PRO A 806 47.76 20.71 -60.15
C PRO A 806 47.08 21.45 -61.36
N PRO A 807 46.95 22.81 -61.49
CA PRO A 807 46.80 23.94 -60.54
C PRO A 807 45.47 24.73 -60.70
N VAL A 808 45.12 25.61 -59.74
CA VAL A 808 43.89 26.47 -59.80
C VAL A 808 44.23 27.96 -59.77
N VAL A 809 44.07 28.65 -60.90
CA VAL A 809 44.34 30.09 -61.15
C VAL A 809 43.45 30.53 -62.34
N HIS A 810 42.69 31.64 -62.39
CA HIS A 810 42.36 32.70 -61.41
C HIS A 810 40.90 33.21 -61.62
N THR A 811 40.35 33.82 -60.56
CA THR A 811 39.28 34.85 -60.45
C THR A 811 38.51 35.36 -61.69
N PRO A 812 37.21 35.66 -61.51
CA PRO A 812 36.84 37.04 -61.13
C PRO A 812 36.17 37.12 -59.75
N ALA A 813 36.15 38.33 -59.20
CA ALA A 813 35.66 38.68 -57.87
C ALA A 813 34.39 37.93 -57.42
N VAL A 814 34.56 36.85 -56.66
CA VAL A 814 33.59 36.48 -55.64
C VAL A 814 33.69 37.58 -54.59
N SER A 815 32.73 38.51 -54.64
CA SER A 815 32.49 39.48 -53.56
C SER A 815 32.58 38.77 -52.23
N ALA A 816 33.15 39.43 -51.22
CA ALA A 816 33.22 38.91 -49.87
C ALA A 816 31.79 38.72 -49.30
N VAL A 817 31.18 37.58 -49.60
CA VAL A 817 30.50 36.81 -48.57
C VAL A 817 31.61 36.17 -47.77
N THR A 818 32.21 36.99 -46.91
CA THR A 818 32.80 36.56 -45.65
C THR A 818 31.93 35.40 -45.15
N PRO A 819 32.46 34.22 -44.80
CA PRO A 819 31.70 33.36 -43.91
C PRO A 819 31.42 34.25 -42.70
N LEU A 820 30.14 34.57 -42.50
CA LEU A 820 29.69 35.57 -41.54
C LEU A 820 30.30 35.13 -40.21
N ALA A 821 31.34 35.85 -39.76
CA ALA A 821 32.33 35.27 -38.84
C ALA A 821 31.58 34.71 -37.65
N GLU A 822 31.64 33.38 -37.47
CA GLU A 822 30.63 32.65 -36.70
C GLU A 822 30.39 33.40 -35.40
N THR A 823 29.14 33.78 -35.15
CA THR A 823 28.85 34.66 -34.01
C THR A 823 28.94 33.79 -32.76
N ARG A 824 30.14 33.73 -32.20
CA ARG A 824 30.52 32.95 -31.03
C ARG A 824 30.39 33.84 -29.79
N VAL A 825 29.51 33.47 -28.88
CA VAL A 825 29.28 34.19 -27.61
C VAL A 825 29.53 33.27 -26.42
N ALA A 826 30.04 33.83 -25.33
CA ALA A 826 30.29 33.07 -24.10
C ALA A 826 29.90 33.85 -22.84
N LEU A 827 29.37 33.13 -21.85
CA LEU A 827 29.19 33.58 -20.49
C LEU A 827 30.13 32.75 -19.59
N VAL A 828 31.00 33.44 -18.88
CA VAL A 828 32.06 32.83 -18.07
C VAL A 828 31.90 33.30 -16.63
N ILE A 829 31.57 32.38 -15.73
CA ILE A 829 31.20 32.65 -14.35
C ILE A 829 32.24 32.04 -13.40
N GLY A 830 32.76 32.84 -12.47
CA GLY A 830 33.66 32.40 -11.39
C GLY A 830 33.15 32.80 -10.01
N ASN A 831 32.45 31.90 -9.32
CA ASN A 831 31.95 32.13 -7.96
C ASN A 831 32.97 31.63 -6.93
N SER A 832 33.48 32.55 -6.11
CA SER A 832 34.62 32.37 -5.21
C SER A 832 34.28 32.82 -3.77
N ALA A 833 33.66 33.99 -3.62
CA ALA A 833 33.43 34.66 -2.34
C ALA A 833 32.09 34.29 -1.68
N TYR A 834 31.89 33.01 -1.36
CA TYR A 834 30.67 32.51 -0.70
C TYR A 834 30.46 33.12 0.70
N ALA A 835 29.26 33.64 0.97
CA ALA A 835 28.92 34.31 2.22
C ALA A 835 28.69 33.34 3.40
N ALA A 836 28.27 32.10 3.12
CA ALA A 836 27.93 31.08 4.11
C ALA A 836 28.79 29.80 4.00
N ALA A 837 29.92 29.87 3.26
CA ALA A 837 30.89 28.79 3.12
C ALA A 837 32.32 29.36 3.09
N ALA A 838 33.33 28.48 3.15
CA ALA A 838 34.71 28.91 2.91
C ALA A 838 34.85 29.43 1.47
N PRO A 839 35.58 30.54 1.23
CA PRO A 839 35.81 31.02 -0.12
C PRO A 839 36.71 30.05 -0.91
N LEU A 840 36.59 30.08 -2.23
CA LEU A 840 37.42 29.30 -3.15
C LEU A 840 38.47 30.19 -3.84
N ASP A 841 39.75 29.82 -3.81
CA ASP A 841 40.85 30.68 -4.29
C ASP A 841 41.04 30.69 -5.82
N ASN A 842 40.50 29.70 -6.53
CA ASN A 842 40.70 29.48 -7.97
C ASN A 842 39.54 29.90 -8.92
N PRO A 843 38.23 29.95 -8.58
CA PRO A 843 37.19 30.02 -9.62
C PRO A 843 37.17 31.33 -10.41
N ALA A 844 37.30 32.49 -9.75
CA ALA A 844 37.42 33.79 -10.41
C ALA A 844 38.69 33.89 -11.27
N ARG A 845 39.77 33.20 -10.88
CA ARG A 845 41.05 33.15 -11.62
C ARG A 845 40.91 32.31 -12.88
N ASP A 846 40.32 31.12 -12.75
CA ASP A 846 40.03 30.20 -13.85
C ASP A 846 39.06 30.82 -14.85
N ALA A 847 37.95 31.40 -14.37
CA ALA A 847 37.00 32.16 -15.18
C ALA A 847 37.69 33.31 -15.94
N THR A 848 38.58 34.07 -15.29
CA THR A 848 39.32 35.15 -15.95
C THR A 848 40.23 34.64 -17.09
N ALA A 849 40.92 33.52 -16.89
CA ALA A 849 41.82 32.94 -17.88
C ALA A 849 41.07 32.25 -19.04
N ILE A 850 39.99 31.53 -18.76
CA ILE A 850 39.08 30.96 -19.77
C ILE A 850 38.45 32.08 -20.60
N ALA A 851 37.98 33.16 -19.96
CA ALA A 851 37.43 34.31 -20.68
C ALA A 851 38.47 35.02 -21.57
N ARG A 852 39.76 34.95 -21.25
CA ARG A 852 40.84 35.42 -22.14
C ARG A 852 41.03 34.48 -23.32
N SER A 853 41.21 33.18 -23.08
CA SER A 853 41.41 32.17 -24.13
C SER A 853 40.26 32.11 -25.14
N LEU A 854 39.01 32.30 -24.69
CA LEU A 854 37.84 32.39 -25.59
C LEU A 854 37.87 33.66 -26.47
N ARG A 855 38.28 34.81 -25.94
CA ARG A 855 38.46 36.03 -26.76
C ARG A 855 39.56 35.85 -27.79
N ASP A 856 40.69 35.25 -27.38
CA ASP A 856 41.85 35.00 -28.25
C ASP A 856 41.53 33.99 -29.37
N THR A 857 40.56 33.08 -29.15
CA THR A 857 40.03 32.14 -30.15
C THR A 857 38.81 32.66 -30.93
N GLY A 858 38.55 33.97 -30.89
CA GLY A 858 37.60 34.63 -31.79
C GLY A 858 36.15 34.69 -31.29
N PHE A 859 35.89 34.51 -30.00
CA PHE A 859 34.56 34.80 -29.44
C PHE A 859 34.30 36.31 -29.44
N LYS A 860 33.24 36.71 -30.14
CA LYS A 860 32.86 38.11 -30.36
C LYS A 860 32.41 38.80 -29.07
N THR A 861 31.67 38.08 -28.22
CA THR A 861 31.24 38.53 -26.90
C THR A 861 31.62 37.49 -25.86
N VAL A 862 32.37 37.89 -24.83
CA VAL A 862 32.69 37.04 -23.69
C VAL A 862 32.38 37.80 -22.41
N GLN A 863 31.20 37.53 -21.85
CA GLN A 863 30.73 38.10 -20.59
C GLN A 863 31.44 37.38 -19.44
N LEU A 864 32.40 38.05 -18.80
CA LEU A 864 33.00 37.57 -17.56
C LEU A 864 32.21 38.12 -16.37
N LYS A 865 31.80 37.23 -15.46
CA LYS A 865 31.08 37.54 -14.23
C LYS A 865 31.72 36.77 -13.08
N ASN A 866 31.95 37.44 -11.95
CA ASN A 866 32.44 36.80 -10.74
C ASN A 866 31.47 37.03 -9.59
N ASP A 867 31.45 36.11 -8.64
CA ASP A 867 30.75 36.22 -7.35
C ASP A 867 29.27 36.63 -7.47
N LEU A 868 28.53 35.92 -8.33
CA LEU A 868 27.13 36.23 -8.60
C LEU A 868 26.20 35.73 -7.49
N SER A 869 25.32 36.64 -7.03
CA SER A 869 24.14 36.34 -6.22
C SER A 869 23.12 35.49 -6.97
N TYR A 870 22.13 34.91 -6.29
CA TYR A 870 21.06 34.13 -6.94
C TYR A 870 20.31 34.94 -7.99
N GLU A 871 19.97 36.20 -7.68
CA GLU A 871 19.35 37.10 -8.65
C GLU A 871 20.29 37.46 -9.80
N ASP A 872 21.55 37.78 -9.51
CA ASP A 872 22.51 38.18 -10.56
C ASP A 872 22.88 37.03 -11.49
N LEU A 873 22.97 35.80 -10.98
CA LEU A 873 23.19 34.60 -11.80
C LEU A 873 22.02 34.39 -12.76
N ARG A 874 20.78 34.49 -12.28
CA ARG A 874 19.59 34.40 -13.15
C ARG A 874 19.48 35.56 -14.13
N ARG A 875 19.81 36.80 -13.71
CA ARG A 875 19.89 37.97 -14.61
C ARG A 875 20.97 37.78 -15.69
N ALA A 876 22.13 37.24 -15.35
CA ALA A 876 23.21 36.97 -16.29
C ALA A 876 22.81 35.91 -17.33
N LEU A 877 22.22 34.79 -16.90
CA LEU A 877 21.73 33.74 -17.79
C LEU A 877 20.63 34.26 -18.75
N ASN A 878 19.66 35.03 -18.23
CA ASN A 878 18.59 35.61 -19.05
C ASN A 878 19.09 36.75 -19.97
N SER A 879 20.14 37.47 -19.59
CA SER A 879 20.80 38.44 -20.48
C SER A 879 21.62 37.75 -21.56
N PHE A 880 22.17 36.56 -21.28
CA PHE A 880 22.98 35.80 -22.21
C PHE A 880 22.14 35.03 -23.23
N SER A 881 20.95 34.54 -22.86
CA SER A 881 20.04 33.89 -23.83
C SER A 881 19.69 34.81 -25.00
N ALA A 882 19.42 36.09 -24.74
CA ALA A 882 19.17 37.10 -25.77
C ALA A 882 20.39 37.42 -26.68
N GLU A 883 21.60 36.99 -26.30
CA GLU A 883 22.78 36.97 -27.18
C GLU A 883 22.93 35.61 -27.89
N ALA A 884 22.67 34.50 -27.20
CA ALA A 884 22.68 33.15 -27.74
C ALA A 884 21.68 32.96 -28.90
N ASP A 885 20.47 33.52 -28.80
CA ASP A 885 19.45 33.57 -29.87
C ASP A 885 19.95 34.13 -31.21
N LYS A 886 21.00 34.97 -31.16
CA LYS A 886 21.61 35.64 -32.32
C LYS A 886 22.92 34.96 -32.74
N ALA A 887 23.41 34.02 -31.93
CA ALA A 887 24.70 33.37 -32.09
C ALA A 887 24.63 32.10 -32.95
N ASP A 888 25.79 31.71 -33.47
CA ASP A 888 26.01 30.38 -34.05
C ASP A 888 26.54 29.42 -32.97
N TRP A 889 27.36 29.93 -32.03
CA TRP A 889 27.85 29.18 -30.87
C TRP A 889 27.53 29.93 -29.57
N ALA A 890 26.99 29.23 -28.57
CA ALA A 890 26.89 29.74 -27.21
C ALA A 890 27.59 28.78 -26.23
N VAL A 891 28.51 29.34 -25.44
CA VAL A 891 29.29 28.62 -24.42
C VAL A 891 29.01 29.19 -23.04
N VAL A 892 28.61 28.36 -22.08
CA VAL A 892 28.65 28.72 -20.65
C VAL A 892 29.80 27.99 -19.99
N TYR A 893 30.71 28.72 -19.36
CA TYR A 893 31.67 28.17 -18.41
C TYR A 893 31.28 28.60 -17.00
N TYR A 894 31.19 27.66 -16.06
CA TYR A 894 30.98 27.96 -14.65
C TYR A 894 32.03 27.25 -13.79
N ALA A 895 32.71 28.03 -12.96
CA ALA A 895 33.54 27.55 -11.87
C ALA A 895 32.97 28.04 -10.52
N GLY A 896 32.90 27.14 -9.54
CA GLY A 896 32.35 27.39 -8.21
C GLY A 896 31.93 26.08 -7.54
N HIS A 897 30.91 26.14 -6.67
CA HIS A 897 30.26 24.95 -6.11
C HIS A 897 29.03 24.54 -6.93
N GLY A 898 28.94 23.24 -7.22
CA GLY A 898 27.72 22.57 -7.68
C GLY A 898 27.15 21.65 -6.61
N ILE A 899 25.86 21.32 -6.71
CA ILE A 899 25.18 20.37 -5.81
C ILE A 899 24.15 19.53 -6.57
N GLU A 900 24.06 18.25 -6.22
CA GLU A 900 23.04 17.31 -6.69
C GLU A 900 21.98 17.13 -5.60
N VAL A 901 20.70 17.32 -5.93
CA VAL A 901 19.58 16.97 -5.05
C VAL A 901 18.50 16.28 -5.86
N GLY A 902 18.23 15.00 -5.55
CA GLY A 902 17.14 14.23 -6.16
C GLY A 902 17.34 13.98 -7.67
N GLY A 903 18.59 13.89 -8.13
CA GLY A 903 18.95 13.73 -9.54
C GLY A 903 19.05 15.03 -10.33
N VAL A 904 18.69 16.18 -9.74
CA VAL A 904 18.81 17.50 -10.38
C VAL A 904 20.10 18.18 -9.94
N ASN A 905 20.84 18.71 -10.92
CA ASN A 905 22.07 19.45 -10.70
C ASN A 905 21.79 20.95 -10.55
N TYR A 906 22.40 21.59 -9.56
CA TYR A 906 22.29 23.02 -9.29
C TYR A 906 23.69 23.66 -9.21
N LEU A 907 23.80 24.90 -9.68
CA LEU A 907 24.95 25.78 -9.50
C LEU A 907 24.68 26.69 -8.30
N VAL A 908 25.67 26.86 -7.41
CA VAL A 908 25.48 27.56 -6.13
C VAL A 908 25.94 29.03 -6.25
N PRO A 909 25.03 30.01 -6.07
CA PRO A 909 25.36 31.43 -5.96
C PRO A 909 26.14 31.76 -4.67
N VAL A 910 26.81 32.91 -4.63
CA VAL A 910 27.63 33.28 -3.45
C VAL A 910 26.83 33.65 -2.20
N ASP A 911 25.58 34.08 -2.35
CA ASP A 911 24.65 34.43 -1.27
C ASP A 911 23.81 33.23 -0.76
N ALA A 912 23.99 32.04 -1.34
CA ALA A 912 23.28 30.84 -0.93
C ALA A 912 23.73 30.38 0.48
N HIS A 913 22.77 30.00 1.31
CA HIS A 913 22.97 29.52 2.68
C HIS A 913 22.77 28.00 2.81
N LEU A 914 21.92 27.42 1.94
CA LEU A 914 21.71 25.97 1.76
C LEU A 914 21.51 25.17 3.06
N LYS A 915 20.78 25.74 4.03
CA LYS A 915 20.57 25.13 5.36
C LYS A 915 19.85 23.78 5.31
N THR A 916 19.07 23.52 4.26
CA THR A 916 18.36 22.25 4.06
C THR A 916 18.40 21.80 2.61
N ASP A 917 18.24 20.50 2.38
CA ASP A 917 18.09 19.91 1.04
C ASP A 917 16.93 20.54 0.24
N ARG A 918 15.83 20.88 0.90
CA ARG A 918 14.72 21.64 0.29
C ARG A 918 15.12 23.05 -0.16
N SER A 919 16.02 23.72 0.56
CA SER A 919 16.33 25.13 0.26
C SER A 919 17.23 25.30 -0.97
N VAL A 920 17.89 24.23 -1.43
CA VAL A 920 18.61 24.18 -2.71
C VAL A 920 17.72 24.57 -3.89
N GLN A 921 16.45 24.16 -3.92
CA GLN A 921 15.53 24.48 -5.01
C GLN A 921 15.16 25.97 -5.09
N PHE A 922 15.35 26.72 -4.00
CA PHE A 922 14.99 28.13 -3.88
C PHE A 922 16.21 29.07 -3.88
N GLU A 923 17.36 28.58 -3.43
CA GLU A 923 18.60 29.36 -3.26
C GLU A 923 19.68 29.04 -4.31
N ALA A 924 19.55 27.95 -5.09
CA ALA A 924 20.50 27.57 -6.13
C ALA A 924 19.85 27.48 -7.52
N VAL A 925 20.65 27.66 -8.57
CA VAL A 925 20.13 27.72 -9.96
C VAL A 925 20.26 26.35 -10.63
N PRO A 926 19.16 25.71 -11.07
CA PRO A 926 19.22 24.41 -11.73
C PRO A 926 19.94 24.48 -13.07
N LEU A 927 20.71 23.44 -13.40
CA LEU A 927 21.48 23.31 -14.64
C LEU A 927 20.60 23.40 -15.90
N GLU A 928 19.32 23.04 -15.80
CA GLU A 928 18.33 23.20 -16.86
C GLU A 928 18.14 24.67 -17.27
N GLN A 929 18.14 25.63 -16.33
CA GLN A 929 18.08 27.06 -16.65
C GLN A 929 19.37 27.54 -17.35
N VAL A 930 20.49 26.87 -17.13
CA VAL A 930 21.76 27.16 -17.82
C VAL A 930 21.73 26.60 -19.26
N LEU A 931 21.17 25.41 -19.47
CA LEU A 931 20.96 24.84 -20.79
C LEU A 931 19.97 25.66 -21.61
N GLY A 932 18.86 26.11 -21.01
CA GLY A 932 17.93 27.05 -21.64
C GLY A 932 18.60 28.37 -22.03
N SER A 933 19.62 28.83 -21.30
CA SER A 933 20.33 30.08 -21.66
C SER A 933 21.21 29.98 -22.93
N ILE A 934 21.43 28.78 -23.46
CA ILE A 934 22.18 28.55 -24.70
C ILE A 934 21.34 27.93 -25.83
N GLU A 935 20.07 27.61 -25.57
CA GLU A 935 19.21 26.90 -26.52
C GLU A 935 19.03 27.65 -27.85
N GLY A 936 18.99 28.97 -27.82
CA GLY A 936 18.88 29.83 -29.01
C GLY A 936 20.03 29.75 -30.01
N ALA A 937 21.21 29.23 -29.63
CA ALA A 937 22.36 29.17 -30.53
C ALA A 937 22.16 28.18 -31.69
N ARG A 938 22.52 28.62 -32.90
CA ARG A 938 22.14 27.93 -34.14
C ARG A 938 22.95 26.68 -34.50
N LYS A 939 24.18 26.52 -33.99
CA LYS A 939 25.06 25.38 -34.31
C LYS A 939 25.60 24.63 -33.09
N LEU A 940 26.31 25.32 -32.20
CA LEU A 940 26.97 24.69 -31.04
C LEU A 940 26.43 25.26 -29.73
N ARG A 941 26.01 24.35 -28.85
CA ARG A 941 25.62 24.64 -27.47
C ARG A 941 26.57 23.90 -26.54
N LEU A 942 27.31 24.60 -25.70
CA LEU A 942 28.29 23.98 -24.80
C LEU A 942 28.18 24.53 -23.38
N VAL A 943 27.96 23.66 -22.40
CA VAL A 943 28.12 23.99 -20.97
C VAL A 943 29.37 23.28 -20.45
N ILE A 944 30.23 24.02 -19.76
CA ILE A 944 31.44 23.52 -19.10
C ILE A 944 31.32 23.79 -17.60
N LEU A 945 31.32 22.75 -16.79
CA LEU A 945 31.17 22.83 -15.33
C LEU A 945 32.44 22.41 -14.61
N ASP A 946 33.21 23.39 -14.13
CA ASP A 946 34.19 23.20 -13.05
C ASP A 946 33.53 23.44 -11.68
N ALA A 947 32.41 22.73 -11.47
CA ALA A 947 31.55 22.85 -10.29
C ALA A 947 31.64 21.63 -9.36
N CYS A 948 32.32 20.56 -9.79
CA CYS A 948 32.31 19.27 -9.13
C CYS A 948 33.26 19.18 -7.93
N ARG A 949 33.65 20.26 -7.26
CA ARG A 949 34.58 20.21 -6.11
C ARG A 949 33.86 19.86 -4.80
N ASP A 950 34.59 19.45 -3.76
CA ASP A 950 33.96 19.06 -2.47
C ASP A 950 33.18 20.26 -1.90
N ASN A 951 31.89 20.07 -1.65
CA ASN A 951 30.96 21.16 -1.40
C ASN A 951 30.69 21.28 0.11
N PRO A 952 31.15 22.35 0.79
CA PRO A 952 31.08 22.48 2.24
C PRO A 952 29.63 22.59 2.75
N PHE A 953 28.70 23.07 1.93
CA PHE A 953 27.28 23.10 2.28
C PHE A 953 26.74 21.68 2.55
N LEU A 954 27.26 20.64 1.88
CA LEU A 954 26.86 19.24 2.09
C LEU A 954 27.11 18.71 3.50
N GLN A 955 28.11 19.29 4.18
CA GLN A 955 28.52 18.89 5.52
C GLN A 955 27.70 19.61 6.61
N GLN A 956 27.15 20.79 6.29
CA GLN A 956 26.42 21.66 7.22
C GLN A 956 24.89 21.59 7.05
N MET A 957 24.42 21.09 5.90
CA MET A 957 23.01 21.01 5.53
C MET A 957 22.22 19.96 6.33
N THR A 958 21.06 20.36 6.85
CA THR A 958 20.10 19.43 7.48
C THR A 958 19.23 18.76 6.41
N ARG A 959 19.25 17.42 6.36
CA ARG A 959 18.49 16.63 5.39
C ARG A 959 17.04 16.45 5.87
N THR A 960 16.07 16.90 5.08
CA THR A 960 14.63 16.93 5.42
C THR A 960 13.74 16.15 4.42
N ILE A 961 14.34 15.58 3.38
CA ILE A 961 13.72 14.68 2.41
C ILE A 961 14.29 13.28 2.62
N ALA A 962 13.45 12.24 2.52
CA ALA A 962 13.86 10.84 2.67
C ALA A 962 14.64 10.27 1.44
N THR A 963 15.12 11.13 0.54
CA THR A 963 15.94 10.77 -0.63
C THR A 963 17.40 10.63 -0.23
N ARG A 964 17.97 9.43 -0.41
CA ARG A 964 19.36 9.11 0.01
C ARG A 964 20.45 9.71 -0.88
N SER A 965 20.12 10.30 -2.03
CA SER A 965 21.08 10.95 -2.93
C SER A 965 21.12 12.47 -2.70
N VAL A 966 22.07 12.86 -1.85
CA VAL A 966 22.82 14.09 -2.04
C VAL A 966 24.26 13.62 -2.23
N GLY A 967 24.65 13.43 -3.49
CA GLY A 967 25.90 12.78 -3.87
C GLY A 967 27.17 13.64 -3.65
N ARG A 968 28.33 13.01 -3.83
CA ARG A 968 29.58 13.75 -4.10
C ARG A 968 29.59 14.14 -5.58
N GLY A 969 29.81 15.41 -5.88
CA GLY A 969 29.79 15.92 -7.26
C GLY A 969 28.37 15.98 -7.86
N LEU A 970 28.31 16.12 -9.18
CA LEU A 970 27.06 16.27 -9.94
C LEU A 970 26.50 14.91 -10.43
N ALA A 971 25.19 14.82 -10.61
CA ALA A 971 24.51 13.73 -11.30
C ALA A 971 24.87 13.68 -12.80
N LYS A 972 24.71 12.50 -13.41
CA LYS A 972 24.79 12.32 -14.87
C LYS A 972 23.66 13.13 -15.55
N ILE A 973 23.96 13.74 -16.69
CA ILE A 973 22.97 14.39 -17.57
C ILE A 973 23.03 13.77 -18.98
N GLU A 974 21.90 13.78 -19.69
CA GLU A 974 21.83 13.48 -21.12
C GLU A 974 21.05 14.63 -21.80
N PRO A 975 21.72 15.56 -22.50
CA PRO A 975 21.06 16.64 -23.23
C PRO A 975 20.14 16.08 -24.33
N GLU A 976 18.87 16.47 -24.31
CA GLU A 976 17.85 15.97 -25.25
C GLU A 976 18.02 16.53 -26.69
N THR A 977 18.78 17.63 -26.84
CA THR A 977 18.97 18.34 -28.11
C THR A 977 20.31 18.00 -28.77
N SER A 978 20.24 17.57 -30.04
CA SER A 978 21.42 17.41 -30.90
C SER A 978 22.15 18.75 -31.09
N GLY A 979 23.49 18.72 -31.05
CA GLY A 979 24.32 19.93 -31.07
C GLY A 979 24.63 20.51 -29.69
N THR A 980 24.20 19.84 -28.62
CA THR A 980 24.48 20.22 -27.22
C THR A 980 25.49 19.29 -26.58
N LEU A 981 26.54 19.86 -25.99
CA LEU A 981 27.50 19.18 -25.13
C LEU A 981 27.49 19.76 -23.71
N VAL A 982 27.72 18.88 -22.73
CA VAL A 982 27.94 19.27 -21.33
C VAL A 982 29.20 18.57 -20.82
N ALA A 983 30.25 19.34 -20.56
CA ALA A 983 31.55 18.86 -20.08
C ALA A 983 31.69 19.11 -18.57
N TYR A 984 32.02 18.08 -17.79
CA TYR A 984 32.30 18.19 -16.36
C TYR A 984 33.81 18.05 -16.10
N ALA A 985 34.33 18.86 -15.17
CA ALA A 985 35.70 18.76 -14.69
C ALA A 985 36.01 17.42 -14.00
N ALA A 986 35.00 16.79 -13.40
CA ALA A 986 35.06 15.43 -12.88
C ALA A 986 33.76 14.68 -13.23
N LYS A 987 33.87 13.39 -13.53
CA LYS A 987 32.77 12.50 -13.88
C LYS A 987 31.69 12.48 -12.79
N HIS A 988 30.46 12.17 -13.18
CA HIS A 988 29.33 12.09 -12.25
C HIS A 988 29.67 11.23 -11.01
N GLY A 989 29.37 11.72 -9.82
CA GLY A 989 29.72 11.04 -8.56
C GLY A 989 31.16 11.22 -8.06
N GLN A 990 32.04 11.91 -8.81
CA GLN A 990 33.43 12.22 -8.41
C GLN A 990 33.60 13.70 -8.08
N VAL A 991 34.74 14.06 -7.46
CA VAL A 991 35.12 15.45 -7.18
C VAL A 991 36.33 15.94 -7.98
N SER A 992 36.30 17.19 -8.44
CA SER A 992 37.46 17.87 -9.04
C SER A 992 38.43 18.37 -7.96
N LEU A 993 39.72 18.45 -8.30
CA LEU A 993 40.79 18.90 -7.41
C LEU A 993 41.10 20.39 -7.64
N ASP A 994 41.35 21.13 -6.56
CA ASP A 994 41.63 22.57 -6.60
C ASP A 994 43.06 22.95 -7.02
N GLY A 995 43.86 21.98 -7.48
CA GLY A 995 45.27 22.13 -7.80
C GLY A 995 46.18 21.88 -6.59
N GLN A 996 47.48 21.67 -6.83
CA GLN A 996 48.47 21.66 -5.76
C GLN A 996 48.84 23.12 -5.43
N ASP A 997 49.06 23.39 -4.14
CA ASP A 997 49.49 24.67 -3.55
C ASP A 997 48.51 25.86 -3.56
N GLY A 998 47.30 25.74 -4.11
CA GLY A 998 46.24 26.77 -4.04
C GLY A 998 46.54 28.09 -4.78
N GLN A 999 47.76 28.25 -5.32
CA GLN A 999 48.22 29.44 -6.03
C GLN A 999 48.18 29.28 -7.57
N GLY A 1000 47.61 28.19 -8.08
CA GLY A 1000 47.49 27.89 -9.51
C GLY A 1000 46.07 27.99 -10.07
N HIS A 1001 45.92 27.61 -11.34
CA HIS A 1001 44.64 27.29 -11.96
C HIS A 1001 44.19 25.87 -11.60
N SER A 1002 42.89 25.54 -11.69
CA SER A 1002 42.48 24.13 -11.55
C SER A 1002 43.15 23.25 -12.62
N PRO A 1003 43.41 21.95 -12.38
CA PRO A 1003 43.99 21.06 -13.38
C PRO A 1003 43.14 20.98 -14.65
N PHE A 1004 41.81 21.04 -14.49
CA PHE A 1004 40.86 21.06 -15.60
C PHE A 1004 40.89 22.38 -16.37
N ALA A 1005 40.88 23.54 -15.68
CA ALA A 1005 41.02 24.84 -16.33
C ALA A 1005 42.35 24.94 -17.10
N THR A 1006 43.45 24.44 -16.52
CA THR A 1006 44.78 24.39 -17.16
C THR A 1006 44.76 23.59 -18.46
N ALA A 1007 44.23 22.36 -18.42
CA ALA A 1007 44.08 21.52 -19.60
C ALA A 1007 43.14 22.14 -20.65
N LEU A 1008 42.03 22.74 -20.22
CA LEU A 1008 41.05 23.38 -21.09
C LEU A 1008 41.65 24.59 -21.83
N ILE A 1009 42.34 25.50 -21.14
CA ILE A 1009 43.04 26.66 -21.76
C ILE A 1009 44.08 26.18 -22.78
N SER A 1010 44.87 25.17 -22.42
CA SER A 1010 45.89 24.61 -23.31
C SER A 1010 45.27 24.05 -24.60
N ASN A 1011 44.15 23.33 -24.50
CA ASN A 1011 43.55 22.65 -25.63
C ASN A 1011 42.63 23.53 -26.50
N ILE A 1012 41.87 24.47 -25.91
CA ILE A 1012 41.09 25.47 -26.67
C ILE A 1012 41.99 26.27 -27.63
N SER A 1013 43.22 26.55 -27.20
CA SER A 1013 44.18 27.37 -27.95
C SER A 1013 44.87 26.60 -29.10
N LYS A 1014 44.75 25.26 -29.20
CA LYS A 1014 45.46 24.44 -30.20
C LYS A 1014 44.82 24.57 -31.60
N PRO A 1015 45.57 25.01 -32.63
CA PRO A 1015 45.13 25.04 -34.03
C PRO A 1015 44.52 23.73 -34.52
N GLY A 1016 43.37 23.80 -35.20
CA GLY A 1016 42.83 22.70 -35.99
C GLY A 1016 42.43 21.44 -35.19
N VAL A 1017 42.27 21.55 -33.86
CA VAL A 1017 41.78 20.45 -33.02
C VAL A 1017 40.25 20.49 -32.97
N GLU A 1018 39.62 19.47 -33.53
CA GLU A 1018 38.17 19.26 -33.48
C GLU A 1018 37.71 19.03 -32.03
N ILE A 1019 36.53 19.54 -31.67
CA ILE A 1019 36.06 19.64 -30.27
C ILE A 1019 35.91 18.29 -29.54
N ARG A 1020 35.47 17.22 -30.20
CA ARG A 1020 35.39 15.87 -29.59
C ARG A 1020 36.80 15.35 -29.28
N LYS A 1021 37.74 15.54 -30.21
CA LYS A 1021 39.17 15.24 -29.98
C LYS A 1021 39.79 16.13 -28.89
N MET A 1022 39.43 17.41 -28.85
CA MET A 1022 39.88 18.38 -27.85
C MET A 1022 39.51 17.93 -26.44
N PHE A 1023 38.27 17.48 -26.22
CA PHE A 1023 37.86 16.95 -24.92
C PHE A 1023 38.51 15.61 -24.56
N GLY A 1024 38.86 14.77 -25.54
CA GLY A 1024 39.71 13.60 -25.33
C GLY A 1024 41.11 13.98 -24.80
N LEU A 1025 41.75 14.98 -25.42
CA LEU A 1025 43.03 15.50 -24.94
C LEU A 1025 42.93 16.12 -23.54
N ILE A 1026 41.86 16.86 -23.25
CA ILE A 1026 41.62 17.42 -21.91
C ILE A 1026 41.44 16.32 -20.86
N HIS A 1027 40.72 15.23 -21.17
CA HIS A 1027 40.61 14.07 -20.30
C HIS A 1027 42.00 13.49 -19.98
N ASP A 1028 42.84 13.27 -20.99
CA ASP A 1028 44.16 12.67 -20.83
C ASP A 1028 45.13 13.59 -20.07
N ASP A 1029 45.12 14.90 -20.37
CA ASP A 1029 45.92 15.92 -19.69
C ASP A 1029 45.57 16.02 -18.19
N VAL A 1030 44.28 16.00 -17.82
CA VAL A 1030 43.86 16.03 -16.40
C VAL A 1030 44.15 14.71 -15.70
N MET A 1031 43.93 13.57 -16.37
CA MET A 1031 44.26 12.25 -15.81
C MET A 1031 45.76 12.10 -15.55
N ALA A 1032 46.61 12.68 -16.41
CA ALA A 1032 48.05 12.76 -16.17
C ALA A 1032 48.38 13.70 -15.00
N ALA A 1033 47.93 14.96 -15.06
CA ALA A 1033 48.25 16.01 -14.08
C ALA A 1033 47.79 15.69 -12.64
N THR A 1034 46.70 14.93 -12.48
CA THR A 1034 46.16 14.57 -11.16
C THR A 1034 46.61 13.20 -10.64
N GLY A 1035 47.45 12.47 -11.39
CA GLY A 1035 47.80 11.09 -11.05
C GLY A 1035 46.58 10.15 -11.07
N ARG A 1036 45.70 10.34 -12.04
CA ARG A 1036 44.42 9.61 -12.25
C ARG A 1036 43.41 9.74 -11.11
N LYS A 1037 43.46 10.85 -10.35
CA LYS A 1037 42.53 11.15 -9.25
C LYS A 1037 41.28 11.91 -9.69
N GLN A 1038 41.30 12.52 -10.88
CA GLN A 1038 40.20 13.27 -11.46
C GLN A 1038 40.01 12.85 -12.91
N GLU A 1039 38.82 12.34 -13.25
CA GLU A 1039 38.44 11.87 -14.59
C GLU A 1039 37.41 12.85 -15.18
N PRO A 1040 37.76 13.78 -16.11
CA PRO A 1040 36.77 14.61 -16.79
C PRO A 1040 35.80 13.78 -17.65
N PHE A 1041 34.59 14.28 -17.89
CA PHE A 1041 33.62 13.57 -18.72
C PHE A 1041 32.73 14.51 -19.52
N VAL A 1042 32.30 14.10 -20.71
CA VAL A 1042 31.43 14.89 -21.60
C VAL A 1042 30.15 14.10 -21.92
N TYR A 1043 29.01 14.76 -21.82
CA TYR A 1043 27.69 14.25 -22.17
C TYR A 1043 27.10 14.99 -23.38
N GLY A 1044 26.13 14.35 -24.03
CA GLY A 1044 25.48 14.86 -25.23
C GLY A 1044 26.16 14.38 -26.51
N ALA A 1045 25.61 14.82 -27.64
CA ALA A 1045 26.10 14.46 -28.96
C ALA A 1045 26.07 15.67 -29.89
N LEU A 1046 27.16 15.84 -30.64
CA LEU A 1046 27.22 16.76 -31.77
C LEU A 1046 26.78 16.04 -33.05
N GLY A 1047 26.27 16.81 -34.00
CA GLY A 1047 25.94 16.33 -35.34
C GLY A 1047 27.18 15.93 -36.15
N GLY A 1048 26.97 15.68 -37.44
CA GLY A 1048 28.03 15.30 -38.38
C GLY A 1048 29.01 16.43 -38.73
N ASP A 1049 28.75 17.65 -38.29
CA ASP A 1049 29.65 18.80 -38.47
C ASP A 1049 30.88 18.69 -37.54
N ASP A 1050 32.02 19.21 -38.00
CA ASP A 1050 33.24 19.35 -37.19
C ASP A 1050 33.37 20.79 -36.66
N TYR A 1051 33.66 20.92 -35.36
CA TYR A 1051 33.71 22.20 -34.67
C TYR A 1051 35.10 22.45 -34.10
N PHE A 1052 35.65 23.64 -34.35
CA PHE A 1052 37.01 24.02 -33.98
C PHE A 1052 37.02 25.34 -33.21
N PHE A 1053 37.58 25.33 -31.99
CA PHE A 1053 37.79 26.55 -31.20
C PHE A 1053 38.80 27.46 -31.89
N ASN A 1054 40.03 26.99 -32.09
CA ASN A 1054 41.02 27.69 -32.89
C ASN A 1054 41.11 27.10 -34.32
N VAL A 1055 40.76 27.91 -35.32
CA VAL A 1055 40.76 27.55 -36.76
C VAL A 1055 42.04 28.02 -37.47
N ARG A 1056 42.92 28.76 -36.78
CA ARG A 1056 44.16 29.34 -37.33
C ARG A 1056 45.37 28.47 -37.02
#